data_AF-A0A4S2RAR4-F1
#
_entry.id   AF-A0A4S2RAR4-F1
#
_cell.length_a   1.000
_cell.length_b   1.000
_cell.length_c   1.000
_cell.angle_alpha   90.00
_cell.angle_beta   90.00
_cell.angle_gamma   90.00
#
_symmetry.space_group_name_H-M   'P 1'
#
loop_
_entity.id
_entity.type
_entity.pdbx_description
1 polymer ?
#
loop_
_entity_poly.entity_id
_entity_poly.type
_entity_poly.pdbx_seq_one_letter_code
_entity_poly.pdbx_strand_id
1 'polypeptide(L)'
;MTGPAEQPGAVDPLDAALAAAVRRTGAWLGGIYLVDPDESVLGLVALCGVPVDAFTPWWRIAFAPPGPLRDSIHDGRVIWLSSLEELARCYPRAAANLPYQSALATAPFKRVRHCRGALLLAWPGDRAPLLSPRERRRIAFSARRIAHVLNQAVRPPAIPERPRFVSPRPEESTAQSAALAAGLVQRLPLGTLALDLAGRITYVNSAALELLGKPAERLLGTQPSQSLPWLDNLTYMDAYRTALSSRENVALTVLGPSGQWLDLSLHADDSGTSILVTPHPSSKPAGAQLSTEAAASPESRIHLLMLLAAALTETVGVQDVVDLVADQVLPAFGAHGMIMSAADPDRIRIIGYRGYEPDVIEQLDGLPSHADLTPAGRTMATGVSLFFANREELAHLYPKAPQLTDKQAWAFLPLLSSGRPVGALLLAYNAPHRFSAAERSILTPLAGLIAQALDRARLYDAKHGFAHALQQTLLPHALPTVTGLDVAARYLPAGHDINLGGDFYDLIRLTDTTVAAVIGDVQGHDMSAAALMGLVRMAIHSHATAGAAPDQVLARTDRDLSDLNASRFVSVLYAHLDLGRRQVTLASAGHPPPILRHPDNQSHAVAIHPGPPLGVGFGTQAYPLTTLPLVPGALLALYTDGLVEIPGIDIAQTIADLADHVGQWGGLPLHQLVDRLVHRTRQASRHTDDIALLLLQPSLIAEL
;
A
#
# COMPACT_ATOMS: atom_id res chain seq x y z
N MET A 1 27.55 21.43 42.48
CA MET A 1 27.08 20.30 43.32
C MET A 1 26.65 19.19 42.39
N THR A 2 27.26 18.04 42.60
CA THR A 2 27.11 16.76 41.88
C THR A 2 25.65 16.40 41.61
N GLY A 3 25.32 16.09 40.35
CA GLY A 3 24.06 15.46 39.98
C GLY A 3 23.91 14.11 40.69
N PRO A 4 22.66 13.65 40.95
CA PRO A 4 22.46 12.41 41.69
C PRO A 4 23.03 11.25 40.87
N ALA A 5 23.95 10.52 41.49
CA ALA A 5 24.48 9.27 40.96
C ALA A 5 23.31 8.28 40.76
N GLU A 6 23.17 7.77 39.53
CA GLU A 6 22.31 6.62 39.26
C GLU A 6 22.78 5.44 40.14
N GLN A 7 21.90 4.99 41.03
CA GLN A 7 22.12 3.78 41.82
C GLN A 7 22.11 2.56 40.87
N PRO A 8 23.20 1.79 40.78
CA PRO A 8 23.19 0.54 40.03
C PRO A 8 22.41 -0.51 40.85
N GLY A 9 21.17 -0.79 40.45
CA GLY A 9 20.38 -1.89 41.04
C GLY A 9 18.86 -1.72 41.10
N ALA A 10 18.28 -0.56 40.75
CA ALA A 10 16.83 -0.43 40.69
C ALA A 10 16.30 -1.02 39.37
N VAL A 11 15.64 -2.19 39.44
CA VAL A 11 14.95 -2.78 38.28
C VAL A 11 13.90 -1.78 37.77
N ASP A 12 13.98 -1.44 36.48
CA ASP A 12 13.01 -0.53 35.86
C ASP A 12 11.57 -1.06 36.09
N PRO A 13 10.66 -0.25 36.67
CA PRO A 13 9.27 -0.66 36.91
C PRO A 13 8.55 -1.20 35.67
N LEU A 14 8.91 -0.71 34.48
CA LEU A 14 8.37 -1.15 33.19
C LEU A 14 8.85 -2.56 32.85
N ASP A 15 10.14 -2.83 33.06
CA ASP A 15 10.75 -4.14 32.81
C ASP A 15 10.20 -5.19 33.80
N ALA A 16 10.06 -4.81 35.08
CA ALA A 16 9.42 -5.65 36.08
C ALA A 16 7.95 -5.97 35.74
N ALA A 17 7.21 -4.99 35.20
CA ALA A 17 5.83 -5.17 34.76
C ALA A 17 5.74 -6.11 33.54
N LEU A 18 6.66 -5.98 32.58
CA LEU A 18 6.75 -6.86 31.40
C LEU A 18 7.09 -8.29 31.78
N ALA A 19 8.13 -8.50 32.61
CA ALA A 19 8.50 -9.83 33.09
C ALA A 19 7.35 -10.51 33.84
N ALA A 20 6.64 -9.75 34.69
CA ALA A 20 5.45 -10.24 35.38
C ALA A 20 4.27 -10.52 34.43
N ALA A 21 4.16 -9.82 33.29
CA ALA A 21 3.16 -10.09 32.28
C ALA A 21 3.40 -11.46 31.64
N VAL A 22 4.63 -11.70 31.14
CA VAL A 22 5.07 -12.96 30.52
C VAL A 22 4.82 -14.14 31.46
N ARG A 23 5.27 -14.05 32.71
CA ARG A 23 5.03 -15.10 33.73
C ARG A 23 3.55 -15.37 33.99
N ARG A 24 2.73 -14.32 34.12
CA ARG A 24 1.30 -14.46 34.47
C ARG A 24 0.49 -15.10 33.34
N THR A 25 0.87 -14.82 32.09
CA THR A 25 0.17 -15.32 30.91
C THR A 25 0.73 -16.65 30.42
N GLY A 26 1.88 -17.09 30.95
CA GLY A 26 2.59 -18.27 30.47
C GLY A 26 3.08 -18.11 29.03
N ALA A 27 3.27 -16.86 28.59
CA ALA A 27 3.89 -16.56 27.31
C ALA A 27 5.39 -16.83 27.43
N TRP A 28 6.05 -17.18 26.33
CA TRP A 28 7.52 -17.28 26.30
C TRP A 28 8.16 -15.95 25.89
N LEU A 29 7.44 -15.15 25.11
CA LEU A 29 7.87 -13.84 24.62
C LEU A 29 6.87 -12.77 25.05
N GLY A 30 7.39 -11.60 25.44
CA GLY A 30 6.60 -10.39 25.63
C GLY A 30 7.31 -9.14 25.12
N GLY A 31 6.60 -8.28 24.39
CA GLY A 31 7.15 -7.04 23.84
C GLY A 31 6.27 -5.82 24.15
N ILE A 32 6.89 -4.68 24.45
CA ILE A 32 6.18 -3.39 24.60
C ILE A 32 6.44 -2.56 23.35
N TYR A 33 5.39 -2.31 22.58
CA TYR A 33 5.42 -1.44 21.41
C TYR A 33 4.79 -0.08 21.73
N LEU A 34 5.46 0.99 21.33
CA LEU A 34 4.93 2.36 21.36
C LEU A 34 4.85 2.93 19.95
N VAL A 35 3.86 3.78 19.70
CA VAL A 35 3.70 4.55 18.47
C VAL A 35 4.58 5.79 18.58
N ASP A 36 5.39 6.05 17.55
CA ASP A 36 6.20 7.26 17.44
C ASP A 36 5.30 8.51 17.32
N PRO A 37 5.72 9.72 17.74
CA PRO A 37 4.86 10.92 17.74
C PRO A 37 4.26 11.28 16.37
N ASP A 38 4.98 10.98 15.28
CA ASP A 38 4.53 11.24 13.90
C ASP A 38 3.63 10.13 13.33
N GLU A 39 3.27 9.14 14.16
CA GLU A 39 2.45 7.96 13.81
C GLU A 39 2.93 7.19 12.57
N SER A 40 4.23 7.26 12.25
CA SER A 40 4.83 6.57 11.10
C SER A 40 5.30 5.16 11.46
N VAL A 41 5.75 4.96 12.71
CA VAL A 41 6.43 3.73 13.16
C VAL A 41 5.89 3.24 14.51
N LEU A 42 5.77 1.91 14.64
CA LEU A 42 5.68 1.20 15.92
C LEU A 42 7.07 0.72 16.32
N GLY A 43 7.56 1.20 17.46
CA GLY A 43 8.87 0.86 18.00
C GLY A 43 8.79 -0.06 19.22
N LEU A 44 9.62 -1.10 19.23
CA LEU A 44 9.80 -2.02 20.35
C LEU A 44 10.71 -1.39 21.41
N VAL A 45 10.16 -1.13 22.60
CA VAL A 45 10.90 -0.48 23.70
C VAL A 45 11.61 -1.51 24.59
N ALA A 46 10.92 -2.60 24.89
CA ALA A 46 11.43 -3.67 25.74
C ALA A 46 10.93 -5.02 25.25
N LEU A 47 11.80 -6.02 25.32
CA LEU A 47 11.55 -7.39 24.89
C LEU A 47 11.96 -8.36 26.00
N CYS A 48 11.06 -9.27 26.33
CA CYS A 48 11.21 -10.24 27.40
C CYS A 48 11.22 -11.66 26.85
N GLY A 49 12.14 -12.49 27.35
CA GLY A 49 12.16 -13.94 27.10
C GLY A 49 12.94 -14.40 25.86
N VAL A 50 13.38 -13.48 25.01
CA VAL A 50 14.24 -13.78 23.85
C VAL A 50 15.36 -12.77 23.66
N PRO A 51 16.47 -13.17 23.02
CA PRO A 51 17.55 -12.24 22.69
C PRO A 51 17.04 -11.13 21.77
N VAL A 52 17.39 -9.89 22.09
CA VAL A 52 16.94 -8.71 21.33
C VAL A 52 17.37 -8.77 19.86
N ASP A 53 18.57 -9.29 19.57
CA ASP A 53 19.12 -9.36 18.21
C ASP A 53 18.49 -10.49 17.37
N ALA A 54 17.92 -11.51 18.02
CA ALA A 54 17.08 -12.47 17.32
C ALA A 54 15.79 -11.81 16.79
N PHE A 55 15.42 -10.65 17.33
CA PHE A 55 14.18 -9.94 17.03
C PHE A 55 14.37 -8.65 16.20
N THR A 56 15.57 -8.38 15.69
CA THR A 56 15.94 -7.14 14.96
C THR A 56 14.98 -6.71 13.86
N PRO A 57 14.48 -7.61 12.97
CA PRO A 57 13.56 -7.22 11.90
C PRO A 57 12.26 -6.56 12.40
N TRP A 58 11.88 -6.79 13.67
CA TRP A 58 10.63 -6.30 14.25
C TRP A 58 10.83 -5.20 15.29
N TRP A 59 12.05 -4.64 15.43
CA TRP A 59 12.27 -3.54 16.36
C TRP A 59 11.49 -2.29 15.96
N ARG A 60 11.36 -2.04 14.65
CA ARG A 60 10.61 -0.92 14.08
C ARG A 60 9.80 -1.43 12.91
N ILE A 61 8.49 -1.27 12.98
CA ILE A 61 7.56 -1.67 11.92
C ILE A 61 6.70 -0.46 11.52
N ALA A 62 6.33 -0.36 10.25
CA ALA A 62 5.47 0.72 9.78
C ALA A 62 4.10 0.66 10.48
N PHE A 63 3.58 1.80 10.93
CA PHE A 63 2.27 1.88 11.58
C PHE A 63 1.10 1.92 10.57
N ALA A 64 1.36 2.40 9.34
CA ALA A 64 0.35 2.60 8.30
C ALA A 64 -0.35 1.31 7.79
N PRO A 65 0.33 0.18 7.50
CA PRO A 65 -0.35 -1.02 7.02
C PRO A 65 -1.20 -1.71 8.12
N PRO A 66 -2.32 -2.38 7.78
CA PRO A 66 -3.10 -3.17 8.74
C PRO A 66 -2.24 -4.26 9.40
N GLY A 67 -2.42 -4.46 10.70
CA GLY A 67 -1.61 -5.43 11.46
C GLY A 67 -2.11 -5.59 12.89
N PRO A 68 -1.81 -6.72 13.55
CA PRO A 68 -2.41 -7.05 14.84
C PRO A 68 -2.04 -6.06 15.96
N LEU A 69 -0.86 -5.43 15.90
CA LEU A 69 -0.48 -4.38 16.85
C LEU A 69 -1.24 -3.07 16.58
N ARG A 70 -1.28 -2.62 15.32
CA ARG A 70 -1.99 -1.41 14.90
C ARG A 70 -3.49 -1.51 15.21
N ASP A 71 -4.13 -2.58 14.76
CA ASP A 71 -5.58 -2.77 14.92
C ASP A 71 -5.96 -2.86 16.39
N SER A 72 -5.14 -3.52 17.22
CA SER A 72 -5.37 -3.56 18.67
C SER A 72 -5.33 -2.17 19.29
N ILE A 73 -4.39 -1.32 18.87
CA ILE A 73 -4.25 0.08 19.31
C ILE A 73 -5.40 0.94 18.80
N HIS A 74 -5.81 0.76 17.54
CA HIS A 74 -6.87 1.53 16.90
C HIS A 74 -8.26 1.17 17.46
N ASP A 75 -8.61 -0.11 17.48
CA ASP A 75 -9.90 -0.62 17.97
C ASP A 75 -10.01 -0.61 19.50
N GLY A 76 -8.87 -0.48 20.20
CA GLY A 76 -8.82 -0.54 21.65
C GLY A 76 -9.26 -1.90 22.20
N ARG A 77 -9.02 -3.01 21.50
CA ARG A 77 -9.36 -4.37 21.95
C ARG A 77 -8.17 -5.32 21.88
N VAL A 78 -8.26 -6.40 22.65
CA VAL A 78 -7.30 -7.51 22.58
C VAL A 78 -7.55 -8.28 21.29
N ILE A 79 -6.51 -8.50 20.49
CA ILE A 79 -6.54 -9.38 19.33
C ILE A 79 -5.85 -10.69 19.71
N TRP A 80 -6.46 -11.80 19.34
CA TRP A 80 -5.96 -13.15 19.57
C TRP A 80 -5.84 -13.85 18.22
N LEU A 81 -4.69 -14.48 17.98
CA LEU A 81 -4.40 -15.25 16.79
C LEU A 81 -3.82 -16.59 17.27
N SER A 82 -4.52 -17.69 17.01
CA SER A 82 -4.20 -18.99 17.60
C SER A 82 -3.09 -19.75 16.88
N SER A 83 -2.75 -19.36 15.66
CA SER A 83 -1.76 -20.01 14.81
C SER A 83 -1.18 -19.06 13.77
N LEU A 84 -0.08 -19.49 13.12
CA LEU A 84 0.48 -18.79 11.97
C LEU A 84 -0.50 -18.73 10.80
N GLU A 85 -1.32 -19.76 10.60
CA GLU A 85 -2.36 -19.77 9.56
C GLU A 85 -3.42 -18.69 9.80
N GLU A 86 -3.85 -18.52 11.06
CA GLU A 86 -4.81 -17.47 11.40
C GLU A 86 -4.20 -16.08 11.26
N LEU A 87 -2.93 -15.90 11.64
CA LEU A 87 -2.18 -14.68 11.37
C LEU A 87 -2.08 -14.39 9.87
N ALA A 88 -1.76 -15.39 9.04
CA ALA A 88 -1.67 -15.23 7.59
C ALA A 88 -3.02 -14.90 6.95
N ARG A 89 -4.11 -15.49 7.45
CA ARG A 89 -5.46 -15.23 6.98
C ARG A 89 -5.95 -13.81 7.32
N CYS A 90 -5.70 -13.35 8.55
CA CYS A 90 -6.20 -12.05 9.01
C CYS A 90 -5.24 -10.89 8.73
N TYR A 91 -3.94 -11.17 8.70
CA TYR A 91 -2.87 -10.18 8.57
C TYR A 91 -1.70 -10.71 7.71
N PRO A 92 -1.89 -10.87 6.38
CA PRO A 92 -0.89 -11.49 5.49
C PRO A 92 0.49 -10.83 5.56
N ARG A 93 0.55 -9.48 5.57
CA ARG A 93 1.81 -8.72 5.69
C ARG A 93 2.50 -8.92 7.04
N ALA A 94 1.74 -9.07 8.13
CA ALA A 94 2.31 -9.32 9.44
C ALA A 94 2.84 -10.76 9.55
N ALA A 95 2.13 -11.72 8.96
CA ALA A 95 2.58 -13.12 8.85
C ALA A 95 3.87 -13.24 8.04
N ALA A 96 3.97 -12.51 6.92
CA ALA A 96 5.17 -12.47 6.10
C ALA A 96 6.39 -11.97 6.89
N ASN A 97 6.17 -11.01 7.78
CA ASN A 97 7.23 -10.46 8.60
C ASN A 97 7.58 -11.37 9.77
N LEU A 98 6.64 -12.09 10.41
CA LEU A 98 6.89 -12.95 11.58
C LEU A 98 6.52 -14.42 11.29
N PRO A 99 7.30 -15.15 10.47
CA PRO A 99 6.89 -16.43 9.86
C PRO A 99 7.15 -17.66 10.76
N TYR A 100 7.09 -17.48 12.08
CA TYR A 100 7.40 -18.53 13.05
C TYR A 100 6.13 -19.10 13.66
N GLN A 101 6.06 -20.42 13.85
CA GLN A 101 4.90 -21.09 14.43
C GLN A 101 4.70 -20.65 15.89
N SER A 102 3.74 -19.77 16.12
CA SER A 102 3.41 -19.25 17.44
C SER A 102 2.00 -18.67 17.47
N ALA A 103 1.25 -18.95 18.54
CA ALA A 103 0.04 -18.20 18.86
C ALA A 103 0.41 -16.81 19.44
N LEU A 104 -0.37 -15.79 19.11
CA LEU A 104 -0.07 -14.38 19.43
C LEU A 104 -1.27 -13.67 20.06
N ALA A 105 -0.98 -12.78 21.00
CA ALA A 105 -1.95 -11.83 21.53
C ALA A 105 -1.38 -10.41 21.53
N THR A 106 -2.17 -9.45 21.06
CA THR A 106 -1.88 -8.02 21.22
C THR A 106 -2.93 -7.37 22.10
N ALA A 107 -2.49 -6.53 23.03
CA ALA A 107 -3.38 -5.87 23.98
C ALA A 107 -3.02 -4.39 24.13
N PRO A 108 -3.95 -3.45 23.92
CA PRO A 108 -3.62 -2.04 23.85
C PRO A 108 -3.47 -1.43 25.24
N PHE A 109 -2.58 -0.45 25.36
CA PHE A 109 -2.46 0.37 26.55
C PHE A 109 -3.55 1.43 26.55
N LYS A 110 -4.57 1.24 27.40
CA LYS A 110 -5.70 2.16 27.51
C LYS A 110 -5.41 3.29 28.49
N ARG A 111 -5.90 4.49 28.15
CA ARG A 111 -5.89 5.69 29.02
C ARG A 111 -4.48 6.11 29.46
N VAL A 112 -3.51 6.05 28.55
CA VAL A 112 -2.16 6.59 28.77
C VAL A 112 -2.08 8.01 28.22
N ARG A 113 -1.64 8.98 29.03
CA ARG A 113 -1.75 10.42 28.69
C ARG A 113 -0.81 10.88 27.56
N HIS A 114 0.35 10.25 27.41
CA HIS A 114 1.45 10.79 26.60
C HIS A 114 2.02 9.80 25.57
N CYS A 115 1.45 8.61 25.43
CA CYS A 115 1.85 7.66 24.39
C CYS A 115 0.71 6.69 24.04
N ARG A 116 0.75 6.17 22.82
CA ARG A 116 -0.09 5.06 22.33
C ARG A 116 0.79 3.84 22.13
N GLY A 117 0.24 2.65 22.35
CA GLY A 117 1.03 1.42 22.25
C GLY A 117 0.27 0.18 22.67
N ALA A 118 0.92 -0.97 22.53
CA ALA A 118 0.36 -2.27 22.88
C ALA A 118 1.41 -3.22 23.45
N LEU A 119 0.93 -4.17 24.23
CA LEU A 119 1.66 -5.35 24.68
C LEU A 119 1.50 -6.46 23.63
N LEU A 120 2.62 -6.99 23.16
CA LEU A 120 2.70 -8.23 22.38
C LEU A 120 3.02 -9.39 23.32
N LEU A 121 2.35 -10.53 23.16
CA LEU A 121 2.65 -11.80 23.83
C LEU A 121 2.63 -12.94 22.81
N ALA A 122 3.55 -13.89 22.95
CA ALA A 122 3.59 -15.09 22.11
C ALA A 122 3.67 -16.39 22.93
N TRP A 123 3.09 -17.46 22.39
CA TRP A 123 3.12 -18.83 22.91
C TRP A 123 3.72 -19.76 21.85
N PRO A 124 4.45 -20.82 22.25
CA PRO A 124 5.01 -21.74 21.27
C PRO A 124 3.91 -22.56 20.61
N GLY A 125 4.03 -22.77 19.30
CA GLY A 125 3.10 -23.57 18.51
C GLY A 125 1.65 -23.05 18.48
N ASP A 126 0.77 -23.90 17.98
CA ASP A 126 -0.65 -23.61 17.84
C ASP A 126 -1.41 -23.77 19.16
N ARG A 127 -2.46 -22.97 19.33
CA ARG A 127 -3.33 -22.99 20.51
C ARG A 127 -4.80 -23.06 20.14
N ALA A 128 -5.66 -23.16 21.15
CA ALA A 128 -7.10 -23.12 20.95
C ALA A 128 -7.52 -21.80 20.24
N PRO A 129 -8.46 -21.86 19.28
CA PRO A 129 -8.88 -20.71 18.49
C PRO A 129 -9.54 -19.60 19.32
N LEU A 130 -10.02 -19.91 20.53
CA LEU A 130 -10.65 -18.95 21.43
C LEU A 130 -9.94 -18.93 22.78
N LEU A 131 -9.63 -17.72 23.25
CA LEU A 131 -9.14 -17.50 24.61
C LEU A 131 -10.21 -17.84 25.65
N SER A 132 -9.81 -18.54 26.70
CA SER A 132 -10.68 -18.69 27.87
C SER A 132 -10.93 -17.33 28.55
N PRO A 133 -12.06 -17.15 29.26
CA PRO A 133 -12.32 -15.93 30.03
C PRO A 133 -11.23 -15.62 31.08
N ARG A 134 -10.52 -16.65 31.56
CA ARG A 134 -9.39 -16.48 32.50
C ARG A 134 -8.15 -15.92 31.80
N GLU A 135 -7.77 -16.45 30.64
CA GLU A 135 -6.61 -15.98 29.87
C GLU A 135 -6.82 -14.55 29.37
N ARG A 136 -7.99 -14.26 28.79
CA ARG A 136 -8.34 -12.89 28.35
C ARG A 136 -8.23 -11.88 29.50
N ARG A 137 -8.67 -12.25 30.71
CA ARG A 137 -8.54 -11.40 31.91
C ARG A 137 -7.08 -11.21 32.33
N ARG A 138 -6.24 -12.26 32.25
CA ARG A 138 -4.80 -12.17 32.56
C ARG A 138 -4.06 -11.24 31.60
N ILE A 139 -4.31 -11.36 30.30
CA ILE A 139 -3.73 -10.50 29.26
C ILE A 139 -4.14 -9.03 29.48
N ALA A 140 -5.45 -8.78 29.62
CA ALA A 140 -5.96 -7.42 29.85
C ALA A 140 -5.50 -6.81 31.19
N PHE A 141 -5.29 -7.64 32.22
CA PHE A 141 -4.71 -7.18 33.49
C PHE A 141 -3.24 -6.79 33.32
N SER A 142 -2.44 -7.60 32.63
CA SER A 142 -1.04 -7.31 32.36
C SER A 142 -0.85 -6.02 31.56
N ALA A 143 -1.65 -5.81 30.50
CA ALA A 143 -1.64 -4.56 29.73
C ALA A 143 -2.01 -3.34 30.59
N ARG A 144 -3.01 -3.45 31.49
CA ARG A 144 -3.39 -2.37 32.42
C ARG A 144 -2.27 -2.02 33.40
N ARG A 145 -1.54 -3.03 33.90
CA ARG A 145 -0.42 -2.80 34.83
C ARG A 145 0.73 -2.05 34.15
N ILE A 146 1.06 -2.41 32.91
CA ILE A 146 2.06 -1.70 32.10
C ILE A 146 1.60 -0.27 31.81
N ALA A 147 0.34 -0.08 31.39
CA ALA A 147 -0.24 1.25 31.16
C ALA A 147 -0.22 2.13 32.43
N HIS A 148 -0.39 1.55 33.62
CA HIS A 148 -0.28 2.27 34.88
C HIS A 148 1.15 2.77 35.13
N VAL A 149 2.17 1.95 34.87
CA VAL A 149 3.58 2.35 34.97
C VAL A 149 3.90 3.46 33.97
N LEU A 150 3.46 3.33 32.71
CA LEU A 150 3.63 4.36 31.68
C LEU A 150 3.00 5.71 32.06
N ASN A 151 1.87 5.70 32.77
CA ASN A 151 1.20 6.91 33.24
C ASN A 151 1.89 7.60 34.43
N GLN A 152 2.70 6.87 35.20
CA GLN A 152 3.47 7.44 36.30
C GLN A 152 4.76 8.11 35.83
N ALA A 153 5.19 7.84 34.59
CA ALA A 153 6.37 8.47 34.01
C ALA A 153 6.11 9.95 33.68
N VAL A 154 7.05 10.82 34.06
CA VAL A 154 6.98 12.28 33.82
C VAL A 154 7.06 12.62 32.32
N ARG A 155 7.72 11.75 31.53
CA ARG A 155 7.82 11.84 30.07
C ARG A 155 7.56 10.45 29.47
N PRO A 156 6.99 10.37 28.25
CA PRO A 156 6.85 9.10 27.56
C PRO A 156 8.24 8.49 27.29
N PRO A 157 8.40 7.16 27.37
CA PRO A 157 9.64 6.50 26.99
C PRO A 157 9.92 6.78 25.52
N ALA A 158 11.15 7.20 25.20
CA ALA A 158 11.58 7.27 23.81
C ALA A 158 11.71 5.87 23.23
N ILE A 159 11.44 5.72 21.92
CA ILE A 159 11.71 4.48 21.20
C ILE A 159 13.24 4.36 21.04
N PRO A 160 13.90 3.38 21.69
CA PRO A 160 15.35 3.27 21.62
C PRO A 160 15.80 2.76 20.25
N GLU A 161 17.08 2.97 19.91
CA GLU A 161 17.68 2.34 18.73
C GLU A 161 17.80 0.83 18.89
N ARG A 162 18.05 0.37 20.13
CA ARG A 162 18.09 -1.03 20.53
C ARG A 162 17.12 -1.28 21.69
N PRO A 163 16.14 -2.19 21.55
CA PRO A 163 15.23 -2.53 22.64
C PRO A 163 15.96 -3.05 23.87
N ARG A 164 15.37 -2.82 25.03
CA ARG A 164 15.91 -3.36 26.29
C ARG A 164 15.54 -4.83 26.43
N PHE A 165 16.51 -5.65 26.81
CA PHE A 165 16.27 -7.05 27.16
C PHE A 165 15.75 -7.17 28.59
N VAL A 166 14.71 -7.98 28.80
CA VAL A 166 14.10 -8.24 30.10
C VAL A 166 14.11 -9.74 30.38
N SER A 167 14.68 -10.14 31.52
CA SER A 167 14.63 -11.54 31.94
C SER A 167 13.25 -11.89 32.55
N PRO A 168 12.61 -13.00 32.15
CA PRO A 168 11.35 -13.44 32.71
C PRO A 168 11.47 -14.04 34.12
N ARG A 169 12.67 -14.39 34.62
CA ARG A 169 12.88 -14.97 35.96
C ARG A 169 14.06 -14.28 36.68
N PRO A 170 13.99 -14.08 38.02
CA PRO A 170 15.17 -13.76 38.82
C PRO A 170 16.13 -14.97 38.82
N GLU A 171 17.44 -14.72 38.82
CA GLU A 171 18.47 -15.76 38.87
C GLU A 171 18.38 -16.54 40.19
N GLU A 172 17.80 -17.74 40.17
CA GLU A 172 17.92 -18.68 41.29
C GLU A 172 19.19 -19.53 41.10
N SER A 173 20.22 -19.20 41.88
CA SER A 173 21.46 -19.96 41.94
C SER A 173 21.29 -21.20 42.81
N THR A 174 21.33 -22.38 42.18
CA THR A 174 21.85 -23.60 42.84
C THR A 174 23.20 -23.95 42.23
N ALA A 175 24.21 -23.11 42.52
CA ALA A 175 25.56 -23.19 41.98
C ALA A 175 26.20 -24.59 42.02
N GLN A 176 25.85 -25.41 43.03
CA GLN A 176 26.42 -26.73 43.23
C GLN A 176 25.88 -27.78 42.23
N SER A 177 24.59 -27.75 41.89
CA SER A 177 24.01 -28.65 40.89
C SER A 177 24.46 -28.28 39.48
N ALA A 178 24.60 -26.98 39.20
CA ALA A 178 25.12 -26.48 37.93
C ALA A 178 26.58 -26.91 37.68
N ALA A 179 27.44 -26.85 38.71
CA ALA A 179 28.83 -27.29 38.61
C ALA A 179 28.96 -28.80 38.36
N LEU A 180 28.10 -29.63 38.98
CA LEU A 180 28.08 -31.07 38.76
C LEU A 180 27.58 -31.44 37.35
N ALA A 181 26.55 -30.74 36.84
CA ALA A 181 26.06 -30.91 35.48
C ALA A 181 27.09 -30.46 34.43
N ALA A 182 27.74 -29.31 34.65
CA ALA A 182 28.84 -28.84 33.82
C ALA A 182 29.99 -29.87 33.79
N GLY A 183 30.37 -30.41 34.95
CA GLY A 183 31.38 -31.47 35.04
C GLY A 183 31.01 -32.75 34.26
N LEU A 184 29.72 -33.12 34.22
CA LEU A 184 29.24 -34.24 33.41
C LEU A 184 29.37 -33.97 31.91
N VAL A 185 28.86 -32.83 31.44
CA VAL A 185 28.88 -32.43 30.03
C VAL A 185 30.31 -32.20 29.52
N GLN A 186 31.20 -31.71 30.39
CA GLN A 186 32.62 -31.54 30.10
C GLN A 186 33.34 -32.85 29.72
N ARG A 187 32.86 -33.99 30.23
CA ARG A 187 33.43 -35.32 29.93
C ARG A 187 32.86 -35.96 28.67
N LEU A 188 31.80 -35.40 28.08
CA LEU A 188 31.20 -35.95 26.87
C LEU A 188 32.10 -35.66 25.65
N PRO A 189 32.27 -36.61 24.72
CA PRO A 189 33.06 -36.42 23.51
C PRO A 189 32.33 -35.62 22.42
N LEU A 190 31.36 -34.79 22.82
CA LEU A 190 30.52 -33.99 21.93
C LEU A 190 30.72 -32.52 22.27
N GLY A 191 30.88 -31.66 21.26
CA GLY A 191 30.97 -30.22 21.50
C GLY A 191 29.65 -29.70 22.03
N THR A 192 29.66 -28.96 23.13
CA THR A 192 28.45 -28.35 23.70
C THR A 192 28.68 -26.90 24.06
N LEU A 193 27.67 -26.08 23.73
CA LEU A 193 27.55 -24.70 24.18
C LEU A 193 26.19 -24.49 24.84
N ALA A 194 26.13 -23.61 25.83
CA ALA A 194 24.87 -23.09 26.36
C ALA A 194 24.82 -21.58 26.15
N LEU A 195 23.68 -21.10 25.68
CA LEU A 195 23.32 -19.70 25.57
C LEU A 195 22.31 -19.33 26.65
N ASP A 196 22.48 -18.18 27.28
CA ASP A 196 21.42 -17.61 28.12
C ASP A 196 20.25 -17.06 27.28
N LEU A 197 19.21 -16.57 27.95
CA LEU A 197 18.05 -15.93 27.30
C LEU A 197 18.40 -14.63 26.55
N ALA A 198 19.58 -14.04 26.80
CA ALA A 198 20.10 -12.90 26.04
C ALA A 198 20.97 -13.34 24.84
N GLY A 199 21.11 -14.65 24.62
CA GLY A 199 21.86 -15.26 23.51
C GLY A 199 23.37 -15.28 23.75
N ARG A 200 23.84 -15.03 24.97
CA ARG A 200 25.27 -15.03 25.32
C ARG A 200 25.72 -16.42 25.71
N ILE A 201 26.91 -16.82 25.27
CA ILE A 201 27.49 -18.11 25.63
C ILE A 201 27.85 -18.09 27.11
N THR A 202 27.19 -18.91 27.92
CA THR A 202 27.42 -19.06 29.37
C THR A 202 28.24 -20.29 29.71
N TYR A 203 28.27 -21.27 28.80
CA TYR A 203 29.05 -22.49 28.95
C TYR A 203 29.55 -22.96 27.59
N VAL A 204 30.76 -23.51 27.58
CA VAL A 204 31.37 -24.18 26.44
C VAL A 204 32.31 -25.27 26.95
N ASN A 205 32.17 -26.50 26.44
CA ASN A 205 33.04 -27.59 26.85
C ASN A 205 34.30 -27.70 25.98
N SER A 206 35.29 -28.48 26.43
CA SER A 206 36.57 -28.62 25.68
C SER A 206 36.40 -29.12 24.25
N ALA A 207 35.50 -30.08 24.02
CA ALA A 207 35.22 -30.59 22.67
C ALA A 207 34.68 -29.49 21.74
N ALA A 208 33.84 -28.58 22.23
CA ALA A 208 33.37 -27.44 21.45
C ALA A 208 34.50 -26.43 21.19
N LEU A 209 35.37 -26.16 22.16
CA LEU A 209 36.51 -25.26 21.95
C LEU A 209 37.43 -25.73 20.82
N GLU A 210 37.68 -27.05 20.76
CA GLU A 210 38.47 -27.67 19.70
C GLU A 210 37.78 -27.55 18.33
N LEU A 211 36.50 -27.92 18.24
CA LEU A 211 35.74 -27.87 16.98
C LEU A 211 35.52 -26.44 16.46
N LEU A 212 35.33 -25.48 17.36
CA LEU A 212 35.12 -24.07 17.02
C LEU A 212 36.42 -23.28 16.84
N GLY A 213 37.58 -23.85 17.21
CA GLY A 213 38.89 -23.24 17.03
C GLY A 213 39.08 -21.91 17.78
N LYS A 214 38.42 -21.74 18.94
CA LYS A 214 38.46 -20.51 19.76
C LYS A 214 38.63 -20.85 21.24
N PRO A 215 39.45 -20.10 22.00
CA PRO A 215 39.56 -20.30 23.45
C PRO A 215 38.31 -19.80 24.18
N ALA A 216 38.00 -20.38 25.34
CA ALA A 216 36.80 -20.08 26.12
C ALA A 216 36.67 -18.58 26.47
N GLU A 217 37.78 -17.93 26.77
CA GLU A 217 37.86 -16.49 27.10
C GLU A 217 37.33 -15.57 25.99
N ARG A 218 37.33 -16.04 24.74
CA ARG A 218 36.83 -15.30 23.57
C ARG A 218 35.36 -15.62 23.25
N LEU A 219 34.79 -16.64 23.88
CA LEU A 219 33.43 -17.11 23.63
C LEU A 219 32.49 -16.78 24.81
N LEU A 220 32.96 -16.96 26.05
CA LEU A 220 32.12 -16.76 27.22
C LEU A 220 31.69 -15.29 27.34
N GLY A 221 30.39 -15.06 27.55
CA GLY A 221 29.77 -13.74 27.68
C GLY A 221 29.48 -13.03 26.35
N THR A 222 29.96 -13.56 25.23
CA THR A 222 29.68 -13.02 23.89
C THR A 222 28.54 -13.77 23.21
N GLN A 223 27.94 -13.15 22.20
CA GLN A 223 26.98 -13.85 21.33
C GLN A 223 27.72 -14.65 20.25
N PRO A 224 27.16 -15.78 19.77
CA PRO A 224 27.79 -16.57 18.71
C PRO A 224 28.17 -15.76 17.47
N SER A 225 27.32 -14.84 16.99
CA SER A 225 27.62 -13.98 15.84
C SER A 225 28.83 -13.06 16.08
N GLN A 226 29.08 -12.62 17.31
CA GLN A 226 30.19 -11.74 17.66
C GLN A 226 31.52 -12.49 17.71
N SER A 227 31.52 -13.69 18.30
CA SER A 227 32.75 -14.46 18.52
C SER A 227 33.05 -15.48 17.41
N LEU A 228 32.04 -15.85 16.63
CA LEU A 228 32.08 -16.81 15.52
C LEU A 228 31.44 -16.18 14.27
N PRO A 229 32.13 -15.25 13.57
CA PRO A 229 31.55 -14.52 12.43
C PRO A 229 31.07 -15.41 11.28
N TRP A 230 31.61 -16.62 11.14
CA TRP A 230 31.18 -17.60 10.13
C TRP A 230 29.79 -18.20 10.42
N LEU A 231 29.27 -18.03 11.65
CA LEU A 231 27.88 -18.31 12.01
C LEU A 231 26.95 -17.11 11.84
N ASP A 232 27.47 -15.91 11.55
CA ASP A 232 26.65 -14.72 11.34
C ASP A 232 26.05 -14.72 9.92
N ASN A 233 25.18 -15.69 9.67
CA ASN A 233 24.51 -15.89 8.40
C ASN A 233 23.01 -16.16 8.60
N LEU A 234 22.23 -15.97 7.54
CA LEU A 234 20.77 -16.13 7.58
C LEU A 234 20.35 -17.55 7.98
N THR A 235 21.11 -18.58 7.58
CA THR A 235 20.78 -19.99 7.86
C THR A 235 20.84 -20.30 9.36
N TYR A 236 21.89 -19.87 10.05
CA TYR A 236 22.01 -20.03 11.50
C TYR A 236 20.95 -19.21 12.23
N MET A 237 20.75 -17.95 11.83
CA MET A 237 19.76 -17.08 12.47
C MET A 237 18.33 -17.61 12.32
N ASP A 238 17.99 -18.16 11.16
CA ASP A 238 16.67 -18.74 10.92
C ASP A 238 16.46 -20.03 11.73
N ALA A 239 17.46 -20.92 11.76
CA ALA A 239 17.44 -22.11 12.61
C ALA A 239 17.31 -21.75 14.11
N TYR A 240 18.02 -20.71 14.55
CA TYR A 240 17.97 -20.23 15.93
C TYR A 240 16.60 -19.67 16.30
N ARG A 241 15.99 -18.84 15.43
CA ARG A 241 14.62 -18.33 15.64
C ARG A 241 13.57 -19.44 15.61
N THR A 242 13.74 -20.40 14.70
CA THR A 242 12.86 -21.57 14.62
C THR A 242 12.90 -22.36 15.93
N ALA A 243 14.09 -22.71 16.43
CA ALA A 243 14.25 -23.43 17.69
C ALA A 243 13.63 -22.68 18.89
N LEU A 244 13.80 -21.36 18.96
CA LEU A 244 13.19 -20.54 20.00
C LEU A 244 11.66 -20.54 19.95
N SER A 245 11.08 -20.51 18.74
CA SER A 245 9.63 -20.40 18.52
C SER A 245 8.88 -21.73 18.63
N SER A 246 9.38 -22.79 18.00
CA SER A 246 8.75 -24.12 18.00
C SER A 246 9.04 -24.88 19.28
N ARG A 247 10.17 -24.59 19.94
CA ARG A 247 10.74 -25.39 21.03
C ARG A 247 11.11 -26.82 20.62
N GLU A 248 11.23 -27.07 19.32
CA GLU A 248 11.69 -28.34 18.77
C GLU A 248 13.21 -28.33 18.55
N ASN A 249 13.80 -29.52 18.40
CA ASN A 249 15.21 -29.64 18.05
C ASN A 249 15.41 -29.23 16.59
N VAL A 250 16.27 -28.24 16.35
CA VAL A 250 16.61 -27.76 15.00
C VAL A 250 18.07 -28.07 14.71
N ALA A 251 18.34 -28.80 13.63
CA ALA A 251 19.69 -29.14 13.22
C ALA A 251 20.10 -28.42 11.92
N LEU A 252 21.37 -27.98 11.85
CA LEU A 252 21.97 -27.41 10.65
C LEU A 252 23.42 -27.83 10.48
N THR A 253 23.88 -27.94 9.23
CA THR A 253 25.28 -28.24 8.91
C THR A 253 25.97 -26.98 8.41
N VAL A 254 27.10 -26.64 9.02
CA VAL A 254 27.88 -25.41 8.76
C VAL A 254 29.34 -25.75 8.49
N LEU A 255 30.01 -24.92 7.69
CA LEU A 255 31.45 -25.05 7.48
C LEU A 255 32.20 -24.37 8.63
N GLY A 256 32.90 -25.15 9.44
CA GLY A 256 33.70 -24.66 10.55
C GLY A 256 34.99 -23.96 10.10
N PRO A 257 35.68 -23.27 11.02
CA PRO A 257 36.83 -22.41 10.71
C PRO A 257 38.06 -23.20 10.25
N SER A 258 38.16 -24.49 10.58
CA SER A 258 39.21 -25.40 10.11
C SER A 258 38.97 -25.93 8.69
N GLY A 259 37.86 -25.55 8.04
CA GLY A 259 37.41 -26.14 6.79
C GLY A 259 36.71 -27.49 6.95
N GLN A 260 36.49 -27.93 8.19
CA GLN A 260 35.70 -29.11 8.52
C GLN A 260 34.21 -28.78 8.63
N TRP A 261 33.35 -29.62 8.06
CA TRP A 261 31.91 -29.50 8.24
C TRP A 261 31.49 -29.90 9.65
N LEU A 262 30.59 -29.13 10.25
CA LEU A 262 30.07 -29.32 11.60
C LEU A 262 28.54 -29.41 11.54
N ASP A 263 27.96 -30.35 12.27
CA ASP A 263 26.53 -30.41 12.54
C ASP A 263 26.25 -29.71 13.87
N LEU A 264 25.32 -28.75 13.84
CA LEU A 264 24.82 -28.01 14.99
C LEU A 264 23.40 -28.47 15.29
N SER A 265 23.09 -28.84 16.53
CA SER A 265 21.72 -29.14 16.96
C SER A 265 21.31 -28.24 18.13
N LEU A 266 20.27 -27.43 17.90
CA LEU A 266 19.81 -26.37 18.79
C LEU A 266 18.59 -26.85 19.57
N HIS A 267 18.67 -26.78 20.89
CA HIS A 267 17.62 -27.16 21.82
C HIS A 267 17.31 -25.97 22.72
N ALA A 268 16.16 -25.33 22.52
CA ALA A 268 15.79 -24.13 23.26
C ALA A 268 14.65 -24.38 24.24
N ASP A 269 14.74 -23.77 25.41
CA ASP A 269 13.69 -23.80 26.44
C ASP A 269 13.54 -22.43 27.14
N ASP A 270 12.84 -22.41 28.27
CA ASP A 270 12.61 -21.18 29.04
C ASP A 270 13.83 -20.69 29.83
N SER A 271 14.95 -21.41 29.79
CA SER A 271 16.19 -21.09 30.48
C SER A 271 17.32 -20.65 29.55
N GLY A 272 17.26 -21.04 28.28
CA GLY A 272 18.27 -20.68 27.29
C GLY A 272 18.25 -21.58 26.05
N THR A 273 19.41 -21.72 25.40
CA THR A 273 19.57 -22.61 24.25
C THR A 273 20.83 -23.45 24.42
N SER A 274 20.70 -24.76 24.36
CA SER A 274 21.84 -25.68 24.26
C SER A 274 22.14 -25.97 22.79
N ILE A 275 23.42 -25.90 22.41
CA ILE A 275 23.91 -26.20 21.06
C ILE A 275 24.86 -27.37 21.16
N LEU A 276 24.51 -28.47 20.49
CA LEU A 276 25.41 -29.59 20.25
C LEU A 276 26.20 -29.33 18.97
N VAL A 277 27.51 -29.58 18.99
CA VAL A 277 28.44 -29.42 17.86
C VAL A 277 29.16 -30.74 17.64
N THR A 278 28.98 -31.32 16.47
CA THR A 278 29.65 -32.58 16.09
C THR A 278 30.33 -32.46 14.73
N PRO A 279 31.47 -33.14 14.52
CA PRO A 279 32.03 -33.34 13.19
C PRO A 279 31.00 -33.95 12.25
N HIS A 280 30.83 -33.36 11.07
CA HIS A 280 30.09 -34.02 10.00
C HIS A 280 30.98 -35.12 9.39
N PRO A 281 30.46 -36.34 9.16
CA PRO A 281 31.27 -37.51 8.79
C PRO A 281 31.88 -37.48 7.37
N SER A 282 31.49 -36.54 6.50
CA SER A 282 31.97 -36.46 5.10
C SER A 282 32.78 -35.18 4.82
N SER A 283 33.83 -35.28 4.00
CA SER A 283 34.73 -34.15 3.64
C SER A 283 34.07 -33.08 2.75
N LYS A 284 33.01 -33.45 2.04
CA LYS A 284 32.07 -32.54 1.38
C LYS A 284 30.74 -33.29 1.26
N PRO A 285 29.63 -32.83 1.89
CA PRO A 285 28.35 -33.49 1.72
C PRO A 285 27.94 -33.48 0.24
N ALA A 286 27.57 -34.65 -0.30
CA ALA A 286 27.09 -34.80 -1.67
C ALA A 286 25.72 -34.13 -1.79
N GLY A 287 25.71 -32.87 -2.24
CA GLY A 287 24.63 -31.94 -1.93
C GLY A 287 24.74 -31.56 -0.46
N ALA A 288 24.89 -30.27 -0.15
CA ALA A 288 24.58 -29.78 1.18
C ALA A 288 23.04 -29.84 1.35
N GLN A 289 22.50 -31.06 1.30
CA GLN A 289 21.22 -31.43 1.84
C GLN A 289 21.39 -31.25 3.34
N LEU A 290 20.71 -30.23 3.83
CA LEU A 290 20.14 -30.24 5.15
C LEU A 290 19.73 -31.67 5.54
N SER A 291 20.47 -32.27 6.48
CA SER A 291 19.96 -33.41 7.26
C SER A 291 18.94 -32.84 8.20
N THR A 292 17.71 -32.81 7.73
CA THR A 292 16.65 -32.09 8.38
C THR A 292 15.40 -32.90 8.51
N GLU A 293 15.07 -33.13 9.77
CA GLU A 293 13.69 -32.96 10.21
C GLU A 293 13.29 -31.47 10.28
N ALA A 294 14.21 -30.50 10.14
CA ALA A 294 13.87 -29.07 10.09
C ALA A 294 14.78 -28.21 9.18
N ALA A 295 14.67 -28.41 7.87
CA ALA A 295 15.18 -27.51 6.85
C ALA A 295 14.05 -26.56 6.59
N ALA A 296 14.35 -25.36 6.11
CA ALA A 296 13.39 -24.64 5.29
C ALA A 296 12.79 -25.62 4.27
N SER A 297 11.58 -26.10 4.57
CA SER A 297 10.98 -27.24 3.90
C SER A 297 10.63 -26.77 2.48
N PRO A 298 10.28 -27.69 1.55
CA PRO A 298 9.53 -27.30 0.35
C PRO A 298 8.37 -26.34 0.69
N GLU A 299 7.79 -26.47 1.89
CA GLU A 299 6.72 -25.61 2.39
C GLU A 299 7.21 -24.19 2.71
N SER A 300 8.41 -23.95 3.24
CA SER A 300 8.92 -22.57 3.47
C SER A 300 9.15 -21.80 2.16
N ARG A 301 9.58 -22.49 1.08
CA ARG A 301 9.73 -21.89 -0.26
C ARG A 301 8.39 -21.62 -0.92
N ILE A 302 7.47 -22.59 -0.83
CA ILE A 302 6.08 -22.41 -1.25
C ILE A 302 5.43 -21.28 -0.46
N HIS A 303 5.72 -21.16 0.83
CA HIS A 303 5.17 -20.14 1.71
C HIS A 303 5.65 -18.75 1.32
N LEU A 304 6.96 -18.53 1.09
CA LEU A 304 7.46 -17.25 0.58
C LEU A 304 6.82 -16.88 -0.77
N LEU A 305 6.70 -17.85 -1.69
CA LEU A 305 6.03 -17.62 -2.97
C LEU A 305 4.54 -17.34 -2.82
N MET A 306 3.83 -18.02 -1.91
CA MET A 306 2.42 -17.77 -1.59
C MET A 306 2.22 -16.40 -0.95
N LEU A 307 3.10 -15.99 -0.03
CA LEU A 307 3.07 -14.68 0.62
C LEU A 307 3.25 -13.56 -0.41
N LEU A 308 4.24 -13.70 -1.29
CA LEU A 308 4.49 -12.74 -2.35
C LEU A 308 3.35 -12.76 -3.38
N ALA A 309 2.80 -13.92 -3.74
CA ALA A 309 1.63 -14.03 -4.60
C ALA A 309 0.40 -13.33 -4.02
N ALA A 310 0.13 -13.49 -2.73
CA ALA A 310 -0.98 -12.84 -2.05
C ALA A 310 -0.81 -11.32 -2.03
N ALA A 311 0.38 -10.83 -1.65
CA ALA A 311 0.67 -9.39 -1.66
C ALA A 311 0.60 -8.78 -3.08
N LEU A 312 1.11 -9.50 -4.08
CA LEU A 312 1.01 -9.15 -5.50
C LEU A 312 -0.41 -9.24 -6.06
N THR A 313 -1.36 -9.86 -5.36
CA THR A 313 -2.77 -9.90 -5.78
C THR A 313 -3.51 -8.62 -5.37
N GLU A 314 -3.10 -7.98 -4.28
CA GLU A 314 -3.70 -6.73 -3.78
C GLU A 314 -3.24 -5.48 -4.55
N THR A 315 -2.19 -5.57 -5.37
CA THR A 315 -1.66 -4.43 -6.14
C THR A 315 -2.58 -4.08 -7.30
N VAL A 316 -2.83 -2.78 -7.47
CA VAL A 316 -3.76 -2.26 -8.48
C VAL A 316 -2.99 -1.63 -9.65
N GLY A 317 -2.08 -0.69 -9.37
CA GLY A 317 -1.30 0.03 -10.38
C GLY A 317 0.14 -0.45 -10.53
N VAL A 318 0.83 0.00 -11.58
CA VAL A 318 2.22 -0.41 -11.86
C VAL A 318 3.17 0.02 -10.74
N GLN A 319 2.95 1.21 -10.17
CA GLN A 319 3.78 1.72 -9.08
C GLN A 319 3.62 0.89 -7.80
N ASP A 320 2.41 0.39 -7.50
CA ASP A 320 2.20 -0.50 -6.35
C ASP A 320 3.05 -1.78 -6.47
N VAL A 321 3.18 -2.31 -7.69
CA VAL A 321 4.02 -3.48 -7.97
C VAL A 321 5.49 -3.13 -7.80
N VAL A 322 5.95 -1.99 -8.31
CA VAL A 322 7.32 -1.49 -8.13
C VAL A 322 7.67 -1.40 -6.64
N ASP A 323 6.82 -0.72 -5.87
CA ASP A 323 7.05 -0.46 -4.45
C ASP A 323 7.03 -1.76 -3.64
N LEU A 324 6.10 -2.67 -3.94
CA LEU A 324 6.06 -3.99 -3.30
C LEU A 324 7.35 -4.79 -3.56
N VAL A 325 7.84 -4.81 -4.80
CA VAL A 325 9.10 -5.50 -5.14
C VAL A 325 10.27 -4.82 -4.42
N ALA A 326 10.29 -3.49 -4.37
CA ALA A 326 11.36 -2.73 -3.73
C ALA A 326 11.37 -2.86 -2.20
N ASP A 327 10.22 -3.01 -1.56
CA ASP A 327 10.07 -3.08 -0.10
C ASP A 327 10.15 -4.51 0.43
N GLN A 328 9.70 -5.51 -0.34
CA GLN A 328 9.60 -6.90 0.14
C GLN A 328 10.55 -7.86 -0.57
N VAL A 329 10.68 -7.77 -1.89
CA VAL A 329 11.53 -8.70 -2.65
C VAL A 329 13.00 -8.32 -2.51
N LEU A 330 13.33 -7.02 -2.68
CA LEU A 330 14.71 -6.56 -2.62
C LEU A 330 15.41 -6.94 -1.29
N PRO A 331 14.83 -6.70 -0.09
CA PRO A 331 15.48 -7.08 1.17
C PRO A 331 15.48 -8.59 1.43
N ALA A 332 14.44 -9.32 0.99
CA ALA A 332 14.33 -10.77 1.23
C ALA A 332 15.47 -11.57 0.55
N PHE A 333 16.02 -11.06 -0.55
CA PHE A 333 17.16 -11.65 -1.24
C PHE A 333 18.49 -10.97 -0.91
N GLY A 334 18.53 -10.01 0.01
CA GLY A 334 19.76 -9.28 0.35
C GLY A 334 20.32 -8.46 -0.82
N ALA A 335 19.48 -8.09 -1.78
CA ALA A 335 19.86 -7.26 -2.90
C ALA A 335 19.97 -5.79 -2.47
N HIS A 336 20.90 -5.06 -3.08
CA HIS A 336 21.25 -3.68 -2.75
C HIS A 336 20.82 -2.70 -3.85
N GLY A 337 20.21 -3.20 -4.92
CA GLY A 337 19.58 -2.38 -5.92
C GLY A 337 18.65 -3.21 -6.80
N MET A 338 17.65 -2.54 -7.38
CA MET A 338 16.79 -3.12 -8.41
C MET A 338 16.49 -2.11 -9.50
N ILE A 339 16.22 -2.64 -10.69
CA ILE A 339 15.62 -1.91 -11.81
C ILE A 339 14.51 -2.80 -12.37
N MET A 340 13.33 -2.24 -12.56
CA MET A 340 12.22 -2.90 -13.22
C MET A 340 11.91 -2.15 -14.52
N SER A 341 11.88 -2.87 -15.63
CA SER A 341 11.60 -2.33 -16.95
C SER A 341 10.37 -2.98 -17.55
N ALA A 342 9.54 -2.19 -18.22
CA ALA A 342 8.43 -2.68 -19.02
C ALA A 342 8.92 -3.15 -20.40
N ALA A 343 8.26 -4.17 -20.94
CA ALA A 343 8.50 -4.59 -22.32
C ALA A 343 7.93 -3.52 -23.27
N ASP A 344 8.82 -3.07 -24.15
CA ASP A 344 8.58 -2.18 -25.28
C ASP A 344 9.39 -2.76 -26.48
N PRO A 345 8.84 -2.81 -27.70
CA PRO A 345 9.47 -3.49 -28.83
C PRO A 345 10.84 -2.93 -29.20
N ASP A 346 11.01 -1.62 -29.09
CA ASP A 346 12.16 -0.92 -29.66
C ASP A 346 13.14 -0.47 -28.58
N ARG A 347 12.67 -0.26 -27.35
CA ARG A 347 13.46 0.37 -26.28
C ARG A 347 13.28 -0.30 -24.93
N ILE A 348 14.22 -0.08 -24.03
CA ILE A 348 14.11 -0.43 -22.63
C ILE A 348 13.41 0.74 -21.94
N ARG A 349 12.24 0.50 -21.33
CA ARG A 349 11.52 1.51 -20.56
C ARG A 349 11.57 1.18 -19.08
N ILE A 350 12.29 1.97 -18.30
CA ILE A 350 12.39 1.77 -16.85
C ILE A 350 11.12 2.33 -16.20
N ILE A 351 10.44 1.50 -15.41
CA ILE A 351 9.19 1.85 -14.71
C ILE A 351 9.41 2.00 -13.20
N GLY A 352 10.56 1.57 -12.68
CA GLY A 352 10.90 1.74 -11.28
C GLY A 352 12.31 1.26 -10.96
N TYR A 353 12.94 1.86 -9.97
CA TYR A 353 14.28 1.47 -9.52
C TYR A 353 14.50 1.82 -8.04
N ARG A 354 15.46 1.15 -7.41
CA ARG A 354 15.95 1.46 -6.05
C ARG A 354 17.41 1.09 -5.93
N GLY A 355 18.20 1.83 -5.15
CA GLY A 355 19.62 1.54 -4.91
C GLY A 355 20.54 1.79 -6.12
N TYR A 356 20.09 2.62 -7.07
CA TYR A 356 20.82 3.12 -8.22
C TYR A 356 20.76 4.65 -8.24
N GLU A 357 21.85 5.29 -8.66
CA GLU A 357 21.90 6.75 -8.85
C GLU A 357 21.05 7.17 -10.06
N PRO A 358 20.34 8.32 -10.00
CA PRO A 358 19.48 8.79 -11.09
C PRO A 358 20.19 8.90 -12.45
N ASP A 359 21.43 9.40 -12.48
CA ASP A 359 22.24 9.56 -13.71
C ASP A 359 22.48 8.23 -14.43
N VAL A 360 22.54 7.12 -13.69
CA VAL A 360 22.71 5.77 -14.26
C VAL A 360 21.41 5.32 -14.93
N ILE A 361 20.28 5.65 -14.31
CA ILE A 361 18.95 5.31 -14.83
C ILE A 361 18.66 6.11 -16.10
N GLU A 362 18.98 7.40 -16.14
CA GLU A 362 18.81 8.23 -17.34
C GLU A 362 19.62 7.72 -18.54
N GLN A 363 20.78 7.12 -18.30
CA GLN A 363 21.60 6.51 -19.36
C GLN A 363 21.06 5.17 -19.86
N LEU A 364 20.30 4.45 -19.03
CA LEU A 364 19.76 3.14 -19.34
C LEU A 364 18.34 3.21 -19.91
N ASP A 365 17.55 4.19 -19.49
CA ASP A 365 16.17 4.38 -19.93
C ASP A 365 16.13 4.87 -21.39
N GLY A 366 15.23 4.30 -22.18
CA GLY A 366 15.08 4.62 -23.61
C GLY A 366 16.16 4.04 -24.53
N LEU A 367 17.11 3.25 -24.03
CA LEU A 367 18.09 2.55 -24.86
C LEU A 367 17.41 1.54 -25.80
N PRO A 368 17.94 1.31 -27.02
CA PRO A 368 17.47 0.23 -27.86
C PRO A 368 17.51 -1.12 -27.14
N SER A 369 16.52 -1.99 -27.39
CA SER A 369 16.41 -3.33 -26.77
C SER A 369 17.60 -4.27 -27.06
N HIS A 370 18.46 -3.90 -27.99
CA HIS A 370 19.64 -4.63 -28.47
C HIS A 370 20.94 -3.87 -28.17
N ALA A 371 20.90 -2.87 -27.28
CA ALA A 371 22.08 -2.12 -26.88
C ALA A 371 23.05 -2.96 -26.01
N ASP A 372 24.34 -2.91 -26.34
CA ASP A 372 25.42 -3.61 -25.61
C ASP A 372 25.79 -2.98 -24.25
N LEU A 373 24.94 -2.10 -23.73
CA LEU A 373 25.11 -1.42 -22.44
C LEU A 373 24.42 -2.14 -21.28
N THR A 374 23.50 -3.07 -21.57
CA THR A 374 22.78 -3.83 -20.54
C THR A 374 22.27 -5.18 -21.04
N PRO A 375 22.38 -6.26 -20.24
CA PRO A 375 21.76 -7.54 -20.55
C PRO A 375 20.22 -7.53 -20.55
N ALA A 376 19.58 -6.48 -20.01
CA ALA A 376 18.13 -6.44 -19.80
C ALA A 376 17.32 -6.66 -21.10
N GLY A 377 17.75 -6.05 -22.20
CA GLY A 377 17.11 -6.23 -23.50
C GLY A 377 17.20 -7.67 -24.02
N ARG A 378 18.36 -8.32 -23.87
CA ARG A 378 18.55 -9.74 -24.20
C ARG A 378 17.74 -10.66 -23.29
N THR A 379 17.64 -10.35 -21.99
CA THR A 379 16.81 -11.11 -21.05
C THR A 379 15.33 -11.06 -21.45
N MET A 380 14.82 -9.88 -21.84
CA MET A 380 13.45 -9.74 -22.33
C MET A 380 13.24 -10.49 -23.65
N ALA A 381 14.18 -10.38 -24.60
CA ALA A 381 14.07 -11.02 -25.91
C ALA A 381 14.14 -12.55 -25.85
N THR A 382 15.00 -13.11 -24.99
CA THR A 382 15.17 -14.57 -24.89
C THR A 382 14.21 -15.22 -23.89
N GLY A 383 13.68 -14.45 -22.94
CA GLY A 383 12.90 -15.00 -21.82
C GLY A 383 13.73 -15.88 -20.88
N VAL A 384 15.06 -15.75 -20.89
CA VAL A 384 15.97 -16.54 -20.07
C VAL A 384 16.61 -15.68 -18.99
N SER A 385 16.59 -16.16 -17.74
CA SER A 385 17.27 -15.52 -16.61
C SER A 385 18.79 -15.56 -16.77
N LEU A 386 19.45 -14.41 -16.60
CA LEU A 386 20.91 -14.28 -16.67
C LEU A 386 21.45 -13.93 -15.29
N PHE A 387 22.53 -14.58 -14.88
CA PHE A 387 23.14 -14.41 -13.56
C PHE A 387 24.64 -14.16 -13.72
N PHE A 388 25.13 -13.07 -13.12
CA PHE A 388 26.52 -12.67 -13.15
C PHE A 388 27.02 -12.55 -11.71
N ALA A 389 27.93 -13.44 -11.30
CA ALA A 389 28.36 -13.53 -9.91
C ALA A 389 29.38 -12.46 -9.51
N ASN A 390 30.00 -11.81 -10.50
CA ASN A 390 31.00 -10.77 -10.33
C ASN A 390 31.03 -9.81 -11.55
N ARG A 391 31.77 -8.71 -11.43
CA ARG A 391 31.97 -7.71 -12.49
C ARG A 391 32.68 -8.26 -13.73
N GLU A 392 33.62 -9.19 -13.57
CA GLU A 392 34.40 -9.73 -14.68
C GLU A 392 33.52 -10.57 -15.62
N GLU A 393 32.62 -11.38 -15.05
CA GLU A 393 31.63 -12.17 -15.81
C GLU A 393 30.71 -11.28 -16.64
N LEU A 394 30.25 -10.15 -16.08
CA LEU A 394 29.43 -9.20 -16.82
C LEU A 394 30.25 -8.49 -17.90
N ALA A 395 31.47 -8.04 -17.58
CA ALA A 395 32.36 -7.33 -18.50
C ALA A 395 32.73 -8.17 -19.73
N HIS A 396 32.82 -9.50 -19.58
CA HIS A 396 33.17 -10.40 -20.67
C HIS A 396 32.14 -10.39 -21.81
N LEU A 397 30.85 -10.23 -21.48
CA LEU A 397 29.75 -10.18 -22.44
C LEU A 397 29.28 -8.75 -22.74
N TYR A 398 29.44 -7.83 -21.78
CA TYR A 398 29.00 -6.44 -21.88
C TYR A 398 30.08 -5.50 -21.30
N PRO A 399 31.15 -5.16 -22.07
CA PRO A 399 32.33 -4.47 -21.56
C PRO A 399 32.07 -3.08 -20.97
N LYS A 400 31.02 -2.40 -21.43
CA LYS A 400 30.64 -1.05 -21.00
C LYS A 400 29.70 -1.02 -19.80
N ALA A 401 28.96 -2.11 -19.53
CA ALA A 401 27.94 -2.16 -18.49
C ALA A 401 28.50 -1.97 -17.06
N PRO A 402 29.63 -2.60 -16.66
CA PRO A 402 30.20 -2.41 -15.33
C PRO A 402 30.74 -1.01 -15.06
N GLN A 403 30.92 -0.15 -16.06
CA GLN A 403 31.48 1.20 -15.87
C GLN A 403 30.42 2.20 -15.39
N LEU A 404 29.15 1.86 -15.56
CA LEU A 404 28.01 2.70 -15.22
C LEU A 404 27.63 2.65 -13.73
N THR A 405 28.14 1.68 -12.97
CA THR A 405 27.66 1.40 -11.62
C THR A 405 28.76 0.80 -10.76
N ASP A 406 28.67 0.95 -9.44
CA ASP A 406 29.59 0.39 -8.45
C ASP A 406 29.24 -1.05 -8.03
N LYS A 407 28.07 -1.56 -8.45
CA LYS A 407 27.58 -2.91 -8.15
C LYS A 407 28.56 -3.99 -8.62
N GLN A 408 28.52 -5.13 -7.95
CA GLN A 408 29.49 -6.22 -8.11
C GLN A 408 28.88 -7.50 -8.69
N ALA A 409 27.57 -7.73 -8.55
CA ALA A 409 26.88 -8.91 -9.09
C ALA A 409 25.42 -8.60 -9.46
N TRP A 410 24.84 -9.38 -10.39
CA TRP A 410 23.51 -9.12 -10.95
C TRP A 410 22.72 -10.38 -11.27
N ALA A 411 21.42 -10.34 -11.02
CA ALA A 411 20.43 -11.26 -11.59
C ALA A 411 19.46 -10.49 -12.48
N PHE A 412 19.37 -10.91 -13.74
CA PHE A 412 18.41 -10.40 -14.72
C PHE A 412 17.32 -11.45 -14.89
N LEU A 413 16.10 -11.11 -14.52
CA LEU A 413 14.96 -11.99 -14.49
C LEU A 413 13.93 -11.50 -15.52
N PRO A 414 13.56 -12.33 -16.51
CA PRO A 414 12.50 -11.98 -17.44
C PRO A 414 11.16 -12.05 -16.72
N LEU A 415 10.35 -11.00 -16.88
CA LEU A 415 8.98 -11.01 -16.38
C LEU A 415 8.09 -11.54 -17.50
N LEU A 416 7.79 -12.84 -17.45
CA LEU A 416 6.99 -13.54 -18.45
C LEU A 416 5.56 -13.77 -17.97
N SER A 417 4.57 -13.20 -18.67
CA SER A 417 3.15 -13.49 -18.49
C SER A 417 2.64 -14.27 -19.70
N SER A 418 2.04 -15.44 -19.47
CA SER A 418 1.52 -16.31 -20.55
C SER A 418 2.53 -16.59 -21.68
N GLY A 419 3.82 -16.73 -21.34
CA GLY A 419 4.90 -16.97 -22.29
C GLY A 419 5.38 -15.75 -23.08
N ARG A 420 4.84 -14.55 -22.81
CA ARG A 420 5.27 -13.29 -23.42
C ARG A 420 6.02 -12.41 -22.40
N PRO A 421 7.13 -11.77 -22.79
CA PRO A 421 7.81 -10.82 -21.92
C PRO A 421 6.97 -9.56 -21.73
N VAL A 422 6.58 -9.29 -20.50
CA VAL A 422 5.92 -8.03 -20.09
C VAL A 422 6.91 -7.04 -19.50
N GLY A 423 8.13 -7.50 -19.20
CA GLY A 423 9.21 -6.68 -18.67
C GLY A 423 10.44 -7.49 -18.26
N ALA A 424 11.33 -6.85 -17.50
CA ALA A 424 12.42 -7.50 -16.80
C ALA A 424 12.61 -6.90 -15.41
N LEU A 425 13.06 -7.73 -14.47
CA LEU A 425 13.50 -7.32 -13.15
C LEU A 425 15.00 -7.60 -13.04
N LEU A 426 15.75 -6.57 -12.68
CA LEU A 426 17.16 -6.65 -12.35
C LEU A 426 17.30 -6.54 -10.83
N LEU A 427 18.05 -7.45 -10.23
CA LEU A 427 18.54 -7.36 -8.85
C LEU A 427 20.05 -7.24 -8.85
N ALA A 428 20.60 -6.32 -8.04
CA ALA A 428 22.02 -6.02 -7.98
C ALA A 428 22.56 -6.05 -6.55
N TYR A 429 23.85 -6.39 -6.41
CA TYR A 429 24.52 -6.58 -5.13
C TYR A 429 25.81 -5.74 -5.06
N ASN A 430 26.13 -5.22 -3.88
CA ASN A 430 27.34 -4.41 -3.66
C ASN A 430 28.61 -5.25 -3.47
N ALA A 431 28.49 -6.58 -3.36
CA ALA A 431 29.59 -7.53 -3.25
C ALA A 431 29.40 -8.70 -4.25
N PRO A 432 30.47 -9.43 -4.62
CA PRO A 432 30.34 -10.64 -5.43
C PRO A 432 29.35 -11.63 -4.80
N HIS A 433 28.43 -12.16 -5.60
CA HIS A 433 27.32 -12.98 -5.12
C HIS A 433 27.12 -14.20 -6.00
N ARG A 434 27.36 -15.40 -5.45
CA ARG A 434 27.19 -16.65 -6.19
C ARG A 434 25.76 -17.17 -6.03
N PHE A 435 24.98 -17.04 -7.11
CA PHE A 435 23.60 -17.53 -7.16
C PHE A 435 23.51 -19.05 -7.11
N SER A 436 23.06 -19.61 -5.99
CA SER A 436 22.90 -21.05 -5.81
C SER A 436 21.74 -21.61 -6.65
N ALA A 437 21.72 -22.93 -6.90
CA ALA A 437 20.61 -23.57 -7.61
C ALA A 437 19.27 -23.39 -6.85
N ALA A 438 19.30 -23.41 -5.52
CA ALA A 438 18.14 -23.18 -4.67
C ALA A 438 17.60 -21.75 -4.81
N GLU A 439 18.47 -20.75 -4.78
CA GLU A 439 18.10 -19.34 -4.95
C GLU A 439 17.51 -19.07 -6.35
N ARG A 440 18.15 -19.58 -7.41
CA ARG A 440 17.65 -19.49 -8.79
C ARG A 440 16.28 -20.15 -8.95
N SER A 441 16.03 -21.24 -8.23
CA SER A 441 14.74 -21.96 -8.24
C SER A 441 13.60 -21.18 -7.58
N ILE A 442 13.88 -20.15 -6.78
CA ILE A 442 12.88 -19.27 -6.16
C ILE A 442 12.71 -17.98 -6.97
N LEU A 443 13.82 -17.39 -7.44
CA LEU A 443 13.80 -16.16 -8.24
C LEU A 443 13.00 -16.31 -9.54
N THR A 444 13.02 -17.50 -10.15
CA THR A 444 12.33 -17.74 -11.43
C THR A 444 10.81 -17.80 -11.27
N PRO A 445 10.22 -18.61 -10.36
CA PRO A 445 8.79 -18.54 -10.06
C PRO A 445 8.34 -17.17 -9.56
N LEU A 446 9.15 -16.50 -8.74
CA LEU A 446 8.85 -15.16 -8.25
C LEU A 446 8.76 -14.13 -9.39
N ALA A 447 9.69 -14.18 -10.34
CA ALA A 447 9.62 -13.34 -11.55
C ALA A 447 8.33 -13.59 -12.34
N GLY A 448 7.82 -14.83 -12.37
CA GLY A 448 6.51 -15.16 -12.95
C GLY A 448 5.34 -14.52 -12.22
N LEU A 449 5.35 -14.52 -10.88
CA LEU A 449 4.32 -13.84 -10.07
C LEU A 449 4.34 -12.32 -10.26
N ILE A 450 5.54 -11.73 -10.26
CA ILE A 450 5.72 -10.29 -10.51
C ILE A 450 5.27 -9.95 -11.93
N ALA A 451 5.56 -10.81 -12.91
CA ALA A 451 5.10 -10.63 -14.29
C ALA A 451 3.58 -10.59 -14.39
N GLN A 452 2.87 -11.53 -13.73
CA GLN A 452 1.41 -11.55 -13.73
C GLN A 452 0.80 -10.29 -13.10
N ALA A 453 1.37 -9.85 -11.97
CA ALA A 453 0.93 -8.62 -11.31
C ALA A 453 1.20 -7.39 -12.18
N LEU A 454 2.39 -7.30 -12.79
CA LEU A 454 2.76 -6.21 -13.68
C LEU A 454 1.89 -6.16 -14.93
N ASP A 455 1.57 -7.32 -15.53
CA ASP A 455 0.69 -7.40 -16.71
C ASP A 455 -0.73 -6.92 -16.37
N ARG A 456 -1.27 -7.38 -15.23
CA ARG A 456 -2.57 -6.93 -14.73
C ARG A 456 -2.57 -5.42 -14.44
N ALA A 457 -1.54 -4.92 -13.76
CA ALA A 457 -1.39 -3.52 -13.41
C ALA A 457 -1.24 -2.62 -14.65
N ARG A 458 -0.47 -3.05 -15.66
CA ARG A 458 -0.36 -2.33 -16.94
C ARG A 458 -1.70 -2.24 -17.65
N LEU A 459 -2.47 -3.33 -17.68
CA LEU A 459 -3.81 -3.32 -18.26
C LEU A 459 -4.76 -2.40 -17.49
N TYR A 460 -4.66 -2.37 -16.17
CA TYR A 460 -5.44 -1.46 -15.33
C TYR A 460 -5.09 0.01 -15.61
N ASP A 461 -3.80 0.36 -15.55
CA ASP A 461 -3.31 1.73 -15.81
C ASP A 461 -3.62 2.19 -17.24
N ALA A 462 -3.50 1.30 -18.23
CA ALA A 462 -3.84 1.60 -19.61
C ALA A 462 -5.35 1.86 -19.78
N LYS A 463 -6.21 1.06 -19.14
CA LYS A 463 -7.67 1.26 -19.15
C LYS A 463 -8.05 2.58 -18.46
N HIS A 464 -7.48 2.86 -17.29
CA HIS A 464 -7.74 4.10 -16.56
C HIS A 464 -7.22 5.33 -17.30
N GLY A 465 -5.99 5.27 -17.84
CA GLY A 465 -5.42 6.35 -18.64
C GLY A 465 -6.23 6.64 -19.89
N PHE A 466 -6.71 5.61 -20.58
CA PHE A 466 -7.58 5.76 -21.76
C PHE A 466 -8.94 6.38 -21.40
N ALA A 467 -9.58 5.91 -20.33
CA ALA A 467 -10.84 6.49 -19.85
C ALA A 467 -10.67 7.99 -19.52
N HIS A 468 -9.66 8.35 -18.72
CA HIS A 468 -9.40 9.75 -18.41
C HIS A 468 -9.10 10.60 -19.65
N ALA A 469 -8.30 10.09 -20.59
CA ALA A 469 -7.98 10.81 -21.82
C ALA A 469 -9.22 11.02 -22.69
N LEU A 470 -10.06 9.99 -22.86
CA LEU A 470 -11.30 10.08 -23.63
C LEU A 470 -12.24 11.11 -23.01
N GLN A 471 -12.46 11.08 -21.70
CA GLN A 471 -13.30 12.04 -20.99
C GLN A 471 -12.80 13.48 -21.14
N GLN A 472 -11.49 13.70 -21.04
CA GLN A 472 -10.88 15.04 -21.25
C GLN A 472 -11.07 15.56 -22.67
N THR A 473 -11.14 14.68 -23.68
CA THR A 473 -11.39 15.10 -25.07
C THR A 473 -12.86 15.36 -25.39
N LEU A 474 -13.78 14.77 -24.63
CA LEU A 474 -15.21 14.87 -24.91
C LEU A 474 -15.90 16.09 -24.25
N LEU A 475 -15.29 16.68 -23.22
CA LEU A 475 -15.70 17.96 -22.64
C LEU A 475 -14.92 19.14 -23.26
N PRO A 476 -15.48 20.37 -23.25
CA PRO A 476 -14.75 21.55 -23.71
C PRO A 476 -13.47 21.76 -22.88
N HIS A 477 -12.30 21.84 -23.52
CA HIS A 477 -11.04 22.15 -22.82
C HIS A 477 -11.07 23.54 -22.16
N ALA A 478 -11.80 24.48 -22.76
CA ALA A 478 -12.11 25.80 -22.21
C ALA A 478 -13.44 26.28 -22.80
N LEU A 479 -14.22 27.02 -22.00
CA LEU A 479 -15.41 27.71 -22.48
C LEU A 479 -15.01 29.04 -23.15
N PRO A 480 -15.69 29.45 -24.23
CA PRO A 480 -15.40 30.72 -24.89
C PRO A 480 -15.68 31.90 -23.96
N THR A 481 -14.82 32.92 -24.03
CA THR A 481 -15.08 34.21 -23.38
C THR A 481 -16.13 34.99 -24.17
N VAL A 482 -17.19 35.43 -23.50
CA VAL A 482 -18.31 36.17 -24.10
C VAL A 482 -18.42 37.53 -23.41
N THR A 483 -18.38 38.61 -24.18
CA THR A 483 -18.56 39.97 -23.65
C THR A 483 -19.96 40.13 -23.04
N GLY A 484 -20.05 40.61 -21.80
CA GLY A 484 -21.32 40.78 -21.09
C GLY A 484 -21.86 39.52 -20.43
N LEU A 485 -21.07 38.44 -20.35
CA LEU A 485 -21.45 37.20 -19.69
C LEU A 485 -20.25 36.57 -18.97
N ASP A 486 -20.32 36.53 -17.64
CA ASP A 486 -19.37 35.80 -16.82
C ASP A 486 -19.83 34.34 -16.67
N VAL A 487 -18.89 33.41 -16.85
CA VAL A 487 -19.17 31.97 -16.87
C VAL A 487 -18.20 31.22 -15.95
N ALA A 488 -18.71 30.27 -15.18
CA ALA A 488 -17.91 29.29 -14.48
C ALA A 488 -18.50 27.90 -14.65
N ALA A 489 -17.65 26.90 -14.88
CA ALA A 489 -18.08 25.51 -14.98
C ALA A 489 -17.20 24.60 -14.12
N ARG A 490 -17.82 23.54 -13.60
CA ARG A 490 -17.14 22.43 -12.94
C ARG A 490 -17.73 21.11 -13.37
N TYR A 491 -16.83 20.15 -13.51
CA TYR A 491 -17.13 18.77 -13.76
C TYR A 491 -16.43 17.92 -12.69
N LEU A 492 -17.15 17.01 -12.06
CA LEU A 492 -16.60 16.08 -11.09
C LEU A 492 -17.10 14.66 -11.43
N PRO A 493 -16.20 13.74 -11.81
CA PRO A 493 -16.60 12.38 -12.13
C PRO A 493 -16.99 11.58 -10.86
N ALA A 494 -17.88 10.59 -11.03
CA ALA A 494 -18.26 9.63 -10.00
C ALA A 494 -17.02 8.82 -9.54
N GLY A 495 -16.82 8.70 -8.23
CA GLY A 495 -15.56 8.22 -7.66
C GLY A 495 -15.34 6.70 -7.62
N HIS A 496 -16.09 5.88 -8.38
CA HIS A 496 -16.01 4.42 -8.30
C HIS A 496 -15.78 3.76 -9.67
N ASP A 497 -14.68 3.02 -9.79
CA ASP A 497 -14.24 2.21 -10.95
C ASP A 497 -14.12 2.95 -12.29
N ILE A 498 -13.74 2.22 -13.36
CA ILE A 498 -13.46 2.67 -14.75
C ILE A 498 -14.75 3.18 -15.45
N ASN A 499 -15.56 3.95 -14.74
CA ASN A 499 -16.81 4.50 -15.22
C ASN A 499 -16.52 5.86 -15.85
N LEU A 500 -16.98 6.00 -17.09
CA LEU A 500 -16.82 7.19 -17.92
C LEU A 500 -18.11 7.97 -17.84
N GLY A 501 -18.01 9.23 -17.42
CA GLY A 501 -19.23 9.94 -17.10
C GLY A 501 -20.13 10.28 -18.27
N GLY A 502 -21.44 10.25 -18.03
CA GLY A 502 -22.49 10.56 -19.00
C GLY A 502 -22.82 12.05 -19.09
N ASP A 503 -22.47 12.80 -18.05
CA ASP A 503 -22.70 14.23 -17.92
C ASP A 503 -21.87 15.08 -18.90
N PHE A 504 -22.49 16.12 -19.46
CA PHE A 504 -21.78 17.11 -20.27
C PHE A 504 -22.36 18.52 -20.16
N TYR A 505 -21.53 19.50 -20.52
CA TYR A 505 -21.95 20.86 -20.75
C TYR A 505 -21.23 21.46 -21.95
N ASP A 506 -21.82 22.49 -22.56
CA ASP A 506 -21.18 23.29 -23.59
C ASP A 506 -21.67 24.76 -23.53
N LEU A 507 -20.85 25.66 -24.05
CA LEU A 507 -21.19 27.07 -24.24
C LEU A 507 -20.84 27.48 -25.67
N ILE A 508 -21.87 27.75 -26.46
CA ILE A 508 -21.78 27.92 -27.90
C ILE A 508 -22.09 29.38 -28.23
N ARG A 509 -21.12 30.09 -28.77
CA ARG A 509 -21.33 31.46 -29.25
C ARG A 509 -22.09 31.41 -30.58
N LEU A 510 -23.30 31.98 -30.61
CA LEU A 510 -24.17 31.94 -31.79
C LEU A 510 -24.00 33.21 -32.63
N THR A 511 -24.00 34.36 -31.97
CA THR A 511 -23.73 35.67 -32.56
C THR A 511 -22.90 36.52 -31.58
N ASP A 512 -22.71 37.80 -31.87
CA ASP A 512 -22.05 38.72 -30.94
C ASP A 512 -22.85 39.00 -29.66
N THR A 513 -24.18 38.84 -29.72
CA THR A 513 -25.09 39.15 -28.60
C THR A 513 -25.89 37.93 -28.12
N THR A 514 -25.75 36.78 -28.77
CA THR A 514 -26.48 35.55 -28.40
C THR A 514 -25.57 34.36 -28.19
N VAL A 515 -25.88 33.58 -27.16
CA VAL A 515 -25.10 32.41 -26.71
C VAL A 515 -26.05 31.28 -26.33
N ALA A 516 -25.68 30.05 -26.65
CA ALA A 516 -26.35 28.87 -26.11
C ALA A 516 -25.51 28.24 -25.00
N ALA A 517 -26.13 28.00 -23.85
CA ALA A 517 -25.59 27.16 -22.80
C ALA A 517 -26.36 25.84 -22.80
N VAL A 518 -25.63 24.74 -22.73
CA VAL A 518 -26.18 23.39 -22.80
C VAL A 518 -25.63 22.60 -21.64
N ILE A 519 -26.50 21.82 -20.99
CA ILE A 519 -26.11 20.80 -20.03
C ILE A 519 -26.96 19.55 -20.29
N GLY A 520 -26.41 18.38 -20.06
CA GLY A 520 -27.16 17.15 -20.19
C GLY A 520 -26.48 15.98 -19.49
N ASP A 521 -27.24 14.90 -19.38
CA ASP A 521 -26.82 13.64 -18.79
C ASP A 521 -27.33 12.48 -19.65
N VAL A 522 -26.43 11.54 -19.93
CA VAL A 522 -26.71 10.32 -20.69
C VAL A 522 -26.97 9.19 -19.71
N GLN A 523 -28.03 8.41 -19.95
CA GLN A 523 -28.33 7.25 -19.13
C GLN A 523 -27.12 6.30 -18.98
N GLY A 524 -26.60 6.19 -17.76
CA GLY A 524 -25.49 5.32 -17.38
C GLY A 524 -24.11 5.94 -17.61
N HIS A 525 -23.07 5.32 -17.03
CA HIS A 525 -21.74 5.93 -16.88
C HIS A 525 -20.63 5.02 -17.46
N ASP A 526 -20.84 4.49 -18.67
CA ASP A 526 -19.86 3.63 -19.36
C ASP A 526 -19.34 4.24 -20.67
N MET A 527 -18.41 3.56 -21.33
CA MET A 527 -17.80 4.05 -22.58
C MET A 527 -18.82 4.32 -23.70
N SER A 528 -19.93 3.58 -23.73
CA SER A 528 -20.99 3.82 -24.71
C SER A 528 -21.79 5.07 -24.37
N ALA A 529 -22.01 5.35 -23.08
CA ALA A 529 -22.63 6.60 -22.63
C ALA A 529 -21.75 7.82 -22.95
N ALA A 530 -20.45 7.76 -22.67
CA ALA A 530 -19.52 8.83 -23.02
C ALA A 530 -19.39 9.07 -24.53
N ALA A 531 -19.44 8.01 -25.35
CA ALA A 531 -19.48 8.16 -26.80
C ALA A 531 -20.77 8.88 -27.26
N LEU A 532 -21.93 8.50 -26.69
CA LEU A 532 -23.21 9.13 -26.98
C LEU A 532 -23.26 10.59 -26.51
N MET A 533 -22.69 10.88 -25.34
CA MET A 533 -22.50 12.23 -24.80
C MET A 533 -21.78 13.13 -25.81
N GLY A 534 -20.66 12.66 -26.37
CA GLY A 534 -19.91 13.37 -27.42
C GLY A 534 -20.74 13.62 -28.68
N LEU A 535 -21.48 12.60 -29.14
CA LEU A 535 -22.37 12.72 -30.30
C LEU A 535 -23.48 13.75 -30.08
N VAL A 536 -24.18 13.69 -28.94
CA VAL A 536 -25.27 14.61 -28.60
C VAL A 536 -24.76 16.03 -28.47
N ARG A 537 -23.67 16.23 -27.72
CA ARG A 537 -23.05 17.56 -27.58
C ARG A 537 -22.70 18.15 -28.94
N MET A 538 -22.09 17.36 -29.83
CA MET A 538 -21.73 17.82 -31.18
C MET A 538 -22.93 18.08 -32.08
N ALA A 539 -23.96 17.24 -32.02
CA ALA A 539 -25.20 17.45 -32.76
C ALA A 539 -25.89 18.75 -32.33
N ILE A 540 -26.01 18.97 -31.02
CA ILE A 540 -26.55 20.23 -30.46
C ILE A 540 -25.72 21.42 -30.92
N HIS A 541 -24.38 21.33 -30.82
CA HIS A 541 -23.47 22.37 -31.29
C HIS A 541 -23.70 22.71 -32.77
N SER A 542 -23.81 21.69 -33.62
CA SER A 542 -24.05 21.84 -35.06
C SER A 542 -25.40 22.49 -35.36
N HIS A 543 -26.49 22.01 -34.75
CA HIS A 543 -27.82 22.56 -34.98
C HIS A 543 -27.96 24.00 -34.46
N ALA A 544 -27.33 24.30 -33.32
CA ALA A 544 -27.34 25.63 -32.72
C ALA A 544 -26.56 26.64 -33.58
N THR A 545 -25.35 26.30 -34.03
CA THR A 545 -24.54 27.16 -34.91
C THR A 545 -25.17 27.33 -36.30
N ALA A 546 -25.98 26.37 -36.75
CA ALA A 546 -26.81 26.50 -37.95
C ALA A 546 -28.04 27.43 -37.76
N GLY A 547 -28.24 28.01 -36.57
CA GLY A 547 -29.29 28.99 -36.29
C GLY A 547 -30.66 28.39 -35.96
N ALA A 548 -30.75 27.11 -35.61
CA ALA A 548 -32.01 26.51 -35.19
C ALA A 548 -32.50 27.09 -33.85
N ALA A 549 -33.82 27.21 -33.70
CA ALA A 549 -34.45 27.62 -32.43
C ALA A 549 -34.28 26.51 -31.35
N PRO A 550 -34.35 26.83 -30.04
CA PRO A 550 -34.06 25.89 -28.96
C PRO A 550 -34.84 24.57 -29.02
N ASP A 551 -36.13 24.65 -29.31
CA ASP A 551 -37.02 23.50 -29.48
C ASP A 551 -36.62 22.63 -30.69
N GLN A 552 -36.21 23.27 -31.78
CA GLN A 552 -35.75 22.59 -32.99
C GLN A 552 -34.38 21.93 -32.81
N VAL A 553 -33.48 22.52 -32.03
CA VAL A 553 -32.18 21.92 -31.69
C VAL A 553 -32.39 20.58 -31.00
N LEU A 554 -33.25 20.54 -29.97
CA LEU A 554 -33.58 19.30 -29.27
C LEU A 554 -34.30 18.30 -30.17
N ALA A 555 -35.29 18.75 -30.95
CA ALA A 555 -36.05 17.86 -31.85
C ALA A 555 -35.21 17.26 -32.99
N ARG A 556 -34.24 18.01 -33.53
CA ARG A 556 -33.31 17.48 -34.54
C ARG A 556 -32.32 16.50 -33.92
N THR A 557 -31.81 16.81 -32.73
CA THR A 557 -30.91 15.91 -32.00
C THR A 557 -31.61 14.60 -31.63
N ASP A 558 -32.87 14.65 -31.18
CA ASP A 558 -33.69 13.45 -30.91
C ASP A 558 -33.85 12.56 -32.15
N ARG A 559 -34.01 13.19 -33.33
CA ARG A 559 -34.08 12.48 -34.60
C ARG A 559 -32.74 11.83 -34.96
N ASP A 560 -31.63 12.56 -34.82
CA ASP A 560 -30.29 12.02 -35.07
C ASP A 560 -30.02 10.78 -34.18
N LEU A 561 -30.44 10.82 -32.90
CA LEU A 561 -30.34 9.68 -31.99
C LEU A 561 -31.23 8.49 -32.41
N SER A 562 -32.43 8.78 -32.88
CA SER A 562 -33.37 7.77 -33.38
C SER A 562 -32.82 7.06 -34.62
N ASP A 563 -32.23 7.81 -35.56
CA ASP A 563 -31.62 7.27 -36.78
C ASP A 563 -30.39 6.40 -36.49
N LEU A 564 -29.64 6.74 -35.43
CA LEU A 564 -28.51 5.96 -34.94
C LEU A 564 -28.92 4.69 -34.15
N ASN A 565 -30.22 4.48 -33.90
CA ASN A 565 -30.75 3.43 -33.02
C ASN A 565 -30.07 3.42 -31.64
N ALA A 566 -29.85 4.60 -31.06
CA ALA A 566 -29.30 4.69 -29.71
C ALA A 566 -30.26 4.01 -28.72
N SER A 567 -29.78 3.01 -27.97
CA SER A 567 -30.58 2.28 -26.97
C SER A 567 -30.64 2.96 -25.61
N ARG A 568 -30.20 4.22 -25.52
CA ARG A 568 -30.10 5.02 -24.29
C ARG A 568 -30.79 6.35 -24.51
N PHE A 569 -31.35 6.88 -23.44
CA PHE A 569 -31.90 8.22 -23.45
C PHE A 569 -30.92 9.25 -22.88
N VAL A 570 -31.14 10.52 -23.23
CA VAL A 570 -30.31 11.65 -22.78
C VAL A 570 -31.21 12.77 -22.29
N SER A 571 -31.01 13.19 -21.04
CA SER A 571 -31.64 14.39 -20.52
C SER A 571 -30.84 15.62 -20.95
N VAL A 572 -31.50 16.67 -21.44
CA VAL A 572 -30.80 17.89 -21.89
C VAL A 572 -31.59 19.14 -21.50
N LEU A 573 -30.88 20.14 -20.98
CA LEU A 573 -31.38 21.51 -20.86
C LEU A 573 -30.60 22.42 -21.80
N TYR A 574 -31.33 23.09 -22.70
CA TYR A 574 -30.80 24.09 -23.61
C TYR A 574 -31.28 25.48 -23.19
N ALA A 575 -30.34 26.39 -22.97
CA ALA A 575 -30.60 27.79 -22.63
C ALA A 575 -30.06 28.71 -23.72
N HIS A 576 -30.95 29.42 -24.41
CA HIS A 576 -30.60 30.46 -25.38
C HIS A 576 -30.60 31.83 -24.71
N LEU A 577 -29.42 32.42 -24.52
CA LEU A 577 -29.23 33.73 -23.92
C LEU A 577 -29.17 34.79 -25.02
N ASP A 578 -30.05 35.78 -24.95
CA ASP A 578 -29.98 37.01 -25.74
C ASP A 578 -29.55 38.15 -24.81
N LEU A 579 -28.25 38.46 -24.82
CA LEU A 579 -27.64 39.47 -23.95
C LEU A 579 -28.09 40.88 -24.30
N GLY A 580 -28.46 41.12 -25.57
CA GLY A 580 -29.00 42.39 -26.03
C GLY A 580 -30.41 42.65 -25.49
N ARG A 581 -31.28 41.62 -25.55
CA ARG A 581 -32.65 41.70 -25.00
C ARG A 581 -32.74 41.37 -23.51
N ARG A 582 -31.64 40.95 -22.88
CA ARG A 582 -31.58 40.55 -21.46
C ARG A 582 -32.61 39.49 -21.11
N GLN A 583 -32.68 38.45 -21.93
CA GLN A 583 -33.62 37.35 -21.78
C GLN A 583 -32.94 36.00 -22.01
N VAL A 584 -33.50 34.97 -21.41
CA VAL A 584 -33.14 33.57 -21.67
C VAL A 584 -34.37 32.80 -22.11
N THR A 585 -34.22 32.00 -23.16
CA THR A 585 -35.25 31.05 -23.61
C THR A 585 -34.74 29.62 -23.36
N LEU A 586 -35.49 28.88 -22.55
CA LEU A 586 -35.16 27.53 -22.11
C LEU A 586 -36.00 26.49 -22.86
N ALA A 587 -35.38 25.37 -23.21
CA ALA A 587 -36.04 24.14 -23.64
C ALA A 587 -35.42 22.96 -22.87
N SER A 588 -36.23 22.09 -22.28
CA SER A 588 -35.76 20.92 -21.54
C SER A 588 -36.32 19.63 -22.13
N ALA A 589 -35.43 18.66 -22.34
CA ALA A 589 -35.72 17.26 -22.64
C ALA A 589 -35.49 16.45 -21.37
N GLY A 590 -36.45 16.46 -20.44
CA GLY A 590 -36.41 15.68 -19.20
C GLY A 590 -35.32 16.03 -18.18
N HIS A 591 -34.59 17.13 -18.37
CA HIS A 591 -33.49 17.54 -17.48
C HIS A 591 -34.00 18.35 -16.26
N PRO A 592 -33.32 18.31 -15.10
CA PRO A 592 -33.66 19.12 -13.93
C PRO A 592 -33.82 20.62 -14.24
N PRO A 593 -34.76 21.31 -13.55
CA PRO A 593 -34.97 22.74 -13.76
C PRO A 593 -33.75 23.55 -13.30
N PRO A 594 -33.32 24.59 -14.04
CA PRO A 594 -32.21 25.42 -13.59
C PRO A 594 -32.60 26.27 -12.38
N ILE A 595 -31.62 26.70 -11.59
CA ILE A 595 -31.84 27.70 -10.53
C ILE A 595 -31.62 29.09 -11.11
N LEU A 596 -32.60 29.98 -10.94
CA LEU A 596 -32.46 31.40 -11.23
C LEU A 596 -32.36 32.18 -9.93
N ARG A 597 -31.30 32.97 -9.81
CA ARG A 597 -31.11 33.96 -8.76
C ARG A 597 -31.26 35.36 -9.35
N HIS A 598 -32.14 36.13 -8.76
CA HIS A 598 -32.39 37.52 -9.12
C HIS A 598 -31.36 38.47 -8.47
N PRO A 599 -31.26 39.72 -8.97
CA PRO A 599 -30.36 40.73 -8.39
C PRO A 599 -30.67 41.09 -6.92
N ASP A 600 -31.91 40.86 -6.46
CA ASP A 600 -32.32 41.03 -5.06
C ASP A 600 -31.93 39.85 -4.15
N ASN A 601 -31.12 38.91 -4.68
CA ASN A 601 -30.64 37.69 -4.05
C ASN A 601 -31.72 36.63 -3.81
N GLN A 602 -32.95 36.82 -4.29
CA GLN A 602 -33.95 35.74 -4.27
C GLN A 602 -33.59 34.69 -5.32
N SER A 603 -33.60 33.42 -4.92
CA SER A 603 -33.30 32.29 -5.78
C SER A 603 -34.42 31.26 -5.74
N HIS A 604 -34.72 30.67 -6.89
CA HIS A 604 -35.73 29.62 -7.01
C HIS A 604 -35.41 28.73 -8.21
N ALA A 605 -35.92 27.49 -8.17
CA ALA A 605 -35.93 26.62 -9.34
C ALA A 605 -36.92 27.17 -10.37
N VAL A 606 -36.48 27.29 -11.62
CA VAL A 606 -37.32 27.82 -12.69
C VAL A 606 -38.43 26.82 -13.03
N ALA A 607 -39.67 27.30 -13.01
CA ALA A 607 -40.80 26.51 -13.47
C ALA A 607 -40.75 26.32 -15.00
N ILE A 608 -40.31 25.14 -15.45
CA ILE A 608 -40.30 24.72 -16.85
C ILE A 608 -41.18 23.50 -17.05
N HIS A 609 -41.77 23.36 -18.24
CA HIS A 609 -42.46 22.14 -18.66
C HIS A 609 -41.53 21.29 -19.52
N PRO A 610 -40.91 20.22 -18.99
CA PRO A 610 -39.97 19.42 -19.77
C PRO A 610 -40.71 18.58 -20.83
N GLY A 611 -40.10 18.47 -22.01
CA GLY A 611 -40.40 17.43 -22.98
C GLY A 611 -39.79 16.07 -22.54
N PRO A 612 -40.05 14.99 -23.28
CA PRO A 612 -39.42 13.69 -23.01
C PRO A 612 -37.89 13.77 -23.15
N PRO A 613 -37.09 12.95 -22.44
CA PRO A 613 -35.67 12.81 -22.73
C PRO A 613 -35.44 12.40 -24.20
N LEU A 614 -34.31 12.84 -24.77
CA LEU A 614 -33.93 12.49 -26.14
C LEU A 614 -33.69 10.98 -26.23
N GLY A 615 -34.03 10.34 -27.36
CA GLY A 615 -33.79 8.92 -27.62
C GLY A 615 -34.88 7.97 -27.10
N VAL A 616 -35.92 8.46 -26.42
CA VAL A 616 -37.04 7.63 -25.91
C VAL A 616 -38.04 7.23 -27.00
N GLY A 617 -37.93 7.79 -28.21
CA GLY A 617 -38.69 7.34 -29.39
C GLY A 617 -40.11 7.91 -29.49
N PHE A 618 -40.41 9.04 -28.83
CA PHE A 618 -41.70 9.72 -28.97
C PHE A 618 -41.82 10.60 -30.24
N GLY A 619 -40.74 10.75 -31.02
CA GLY A 619 -40.69 11.06 -32.46
C GLY A 619 -41.37 12.33 -33.02
N THR A 620 -42.17 13.04 -32.22
CA THR A 620 -43.04 14.14 -32.69
C THR A 620 -43.47 15.13 -31.60
N GLN A 621 -43.04 14.93 -30.34
CA GLN A 621 -43.44 15.81 -29.24
C GLN A 621 -42.62 17.11 -29.26
N ALA A 622 -43.31 18.26 -29.19
CA ALA A 622 -42.64 19.56 -29.11
C ALA A 622 -41.97 19.72 -27.74
N TYR A 623 -40.78 20.32 -27.73
CA TYR A 623 -40.09 20.76 -26.51
C TYR A 623 -40.59 22.16 -26.15
N PRO A 624 -41.38 22.34 -25.08
CA PRO A 624 -41.97 23.64 -24.75
C PRO A 624 -40.89 24.69 -24.41
N LEU A 625 -41.09 25.91 -24.91
CA LEU A 625 -40.18 27.03 -24.65
C LEU A 625 -40.64 27.82 -23.42
N THR A 626 -39.70 28.11 -22.52
CA THR A 626 -39.92 29.01 -21.38
C THR A 626 -38.98 30.21 -21.49
N THR A 627 -39.52 31.42 -21.64
CA THR A 627 -38.73 32.65 -21.77
C THR A 627 -38.84 33.51 -20.53
N LEU A 628 -37.70 33.95 -20.00
CA LEU A 628 -37.60 34.69 -18.74
C LEU A 628 -36.57 35.83 -18.85
N PRO A 629 -36.73 36.90 -18.06
CA PRO A 629 -35.72 37.97 -18.01
C PRO A 629 -34.43 37.45 -17.36
N LEU A 630 -33.30 37.74 -18.00
CA LEU A 630 -31.96 37.45 -17.49
C LEU A 630 -31.16 38.76 -17.53
N VAL A 631 -31.36 39.57 -16.49
CA VAL A 631 -30.81 40.92 -16.37
C VAL A 631 -29.41 40.91 -15.74
N PRO A 632 -28.59 41.96 -15.93
CA PRO A 632 -27.31 42.09 -15.25
C PRO A 632 -27.43 41.92 -13.72
N GLY A 633 -26.53 41.13 -13.13
CA GLY A 633 -26.56 40.79 -11.71
C GLY A 633 -27.46 39.60 -11.34
N ALA A 634 -28.25 39.06 -12.29
CA ALA A 634 -28.88 37.76 -12.13
C ALA A 634 -27.85 36.62 -12.33
N LEU A 635 -28.12 35.44 -11.79
CA LEU A 635 -27.31 34.25 -11.97
C LEU A 635 -28.21 33.07 -12.34
N LEU A 636 -27.89 32.40 -13.44
CA LEU A 636 -28.52 31.15 -13.87
C LEU A 636 -27.56 29.99 -13.62
N ALA A 637 -27.98 29.00 -12.84
CA ALA A 637 -27.21 27.80 -12.55
C ALA A 637 -27.89 26.57 -13.20
N LEU A 638 -27.15 25.91 -14.08
CA LEU A 638 -27.53 24.67 -14.75
C LEU A 638 -26.70 23.54 -14.14
N TYR A 639 -27.33 22.42 -13.81
CA TYR A 639 -26.68 21.33 -13.10
C TYR A 639 -27.28 19.98 -13.49
N THR A 640 -26.48 18.93 -13.39
CA THR A 640 -26.95 17.54 -13.53
C THR A 640 -27.46 16.99 -12.21
N ASP A 641 -28.20 15.89 -12.27
CA ASP A 641 -28.84 15.28 -11.11
C ASP A 641 -27.84 14.84 -10.04
N GLY A 642 -26.61 14.45 -10.37
CA GLY A 642 -25.60 14.11 -9.35
C GLY A 642 -25.27 15.25 -8.36
N LEU A 643 -25.64 16.50 -8.66
CA LEU A 643 -25.54 17.61 -7.70
C LEU A 643 -26.65 17.60 -6.62
N VAL A 644 -27.82 17.04 -6.94
CA VAL A 644 -29.04 17.10 -6.13
C VAL A 644 -29.58 15.72 -5.72
N GLU A 645 -29.22 14.65 -6.42
CA GLU A 645 -29.72 13.31 -6.17
C GLU A 645 -28.97 12.69 -4.99
N ILE A 646 -29.70 12.53 -3.89
CA ILE A 646 -29.18 11.93 -2.67
C ILE A 646 -30.03 10.70 -2.35
N PRO A 647 -29.44 9.49 -2.26
CA PRO A 647 -30.19 8.28 -1.98
C PRO A 647 -31.06 8.42 -0.72
N GLY A 648 -32.38 8.24 -0.89
CA GLY A 648 -33.35 8.29 0.20
C GLY A 648 -33.87 9.69 0.56
N ILE A 649 -33.52 10.74 -0.21
CA ILE A 649 -34.06 12.10 -0.05
C ILE A 649 -34.89 12.45 -1.29
N ASP A 650 -36.01 13.16 -1.10
CA ASP A 650 -36.80 13.70 -2.20
C ASP A 650 -36.00 14.76 -2.97
N ILE A 651 -35.89 14.57 -4.29
CA ILE A 651 -35.16 15.47 -5.19
C ILE A 651 -35.73 16.89 -5.18
N ALA A 652 -37.04 17.05 -4.96
CA ALA A 652 -37.63 18.39 -4.88
C ALA A 652 -37.08 19.18 -3.68
N GLN A 653 -36.80 18.51 -2.57
CA GLN A 653 -36.21 19.14 -1.38
C GLN A 653 -34.75 19.52 -1.63
N THR A 654 -33.96 18.65 -2.25
CA THR A 654 -32.55 18.93 -2.52
C THR A 654 -32.36 20.03 -3.57
N ILE A 655 -33.27 20.14 -4.54
CA ILE A 655 -33.33 21.27 -5.48
C ILE A 655 -33.65 22.58 -4.76
N ALA A 656 -34.62 22.58 -3.83
CA ALA A 656 -34.94 23.75 -3.02
C ALA A 656 -33.74 24.18 -2.15
N ASP A 657 -33.08 23.21 -1.51
CA ASP A 657 -31.86 23.45 -0.75
C ASP A 657 -30.76 24.04 -1.65
N LEU A 658 -30.54 23.49 -2.86
CA LEU A 658 -29.58 24.05 -3.82
C LEU A 658 -29.92 25.51 -4.17
N ALA A 659 -31.20 25.81 -4.41
CA ALA A 659 -31.66 27.17 -4.66
C ALA A 659 -31.30 28.11 -3.51
N ASP A 660 -31.55 27.72 -2.26
CA ASP A 660 -31.19 28.51 -1.07
C ASP A 660 -29.68 28.80 -1.00
N HIS A 661 -28.85 27.82 -1.31
CA HIS A 661 -27.38 28.02 -1.31
C HIS A 661 -26.90 28.96 -2.41
N VAL A 662 -27.48 28.85 -3.61
CA VAL A 662 -27.20 29.79 -4.70
C VAL A 662 -27.61 31.22 -4.29
N GLY A 663 -28.73 31.38 -3.58
CA GLY A 663 -29.16 32.68 -3.03
C GLY A 663 -28.14 33.25 -2.04
N GLN A 664 -27.79 32.44 -1.02
CA GLN A 664 -26.88 32.81 0.07
C GLN A 664 -25.45 33.12 -0.39
N TRP A 665 -24.91 32.34 -1.33
CA TRP A 665 -23.52 32.42 -1.75
C TRP A 665 -23.33 33.11 -3.10
N GLY A 666 -24.41 33.49 -3.78
CA GLY A 666 -24.35 34.08 -5.13
C GLY A 666 -23.64 35.43 -5.25
N GLY A 667 -23.28 36.07 -4.13
CA GLY A 667 -22.43 37.26 -4.12
C GLY A 667 -20.92 36.96 -4.19
N LEU A 668 -20.51 35.69 -4.09
CA LEU A 668 -19.12 35.28 -4.26
C LEU A 668 -18.71 35.35 -5.76
N PRO A 669 -17.41 35.52 -6.05
CA PRO A 669 -16.90 35.32 -7.41
C PRO A 669 -17.30 33.94 -7.94
N LEU A 670 -17.72 33.85 -9.21
CA LEU A 670 -18.30 32.62 -9.77
C LEU A 670 -17.42 31.37 -9.59
N HIS A 671 -16.10 31.52 -9.70
CA HIS A 671 -15.16 30.40 -9.49
C HIS A 671 -15.19 29.87 -8.05
N GLN A 672 -15.39 30.73 -7.05
CA GLN A 672 -15.53 30.30 -5.65
C GLN A 672 -16.90 29.72 -5.37
N LEU A 673 -17.94 30.28 -6.00
CA LEU A 673 -19.30 29.78 -5.88
C LEU A 673 -19.42 28.36 -6.43
N VAL A 674 -18.92 28.11 -7.64
CA VAL A 674 -18.96 26.79 -8.27
C VAL A 674 -18.20 25.75 -7.44
N ASP A 675 -17.00 26.09 -6.94
CA ASP A 675 -16.20 25.20 -6.11
C ASP A 675 -16.89 24.89 -4.77
N ARG A 676 -17.54 25.88 -4.17
CA ARG A 676 -18.23 25.74 -2.89
C ARG A 676 -19.50 24.89 -2.99
N LEU A 677 -20.27 25.04 -4.08
CA LEU A 677 -21.45 24.22 -4.33
C LEU A 677 -21.05 22.75 -4.50
N VAL A 678 -20.04 22.46 -5.33
CA VAL A 678 -19.53 21.10 -5.55
C VAL A 678 -18.94 20.51 -4.26
N HIS A 679 -18.13 21.26 -3.51
CA HIS A 679 -17.50 20.75 -2.29
C HIS A 679 -18.50 20.39 -1.19
N ARG A 680 -19.60 21.14 -1.08
CA ARG A 680 -20.63 20.87 -0.09
C ARG A 680 -21.37 19.58 -0.39
N THR A 681 -21.68 19.31 -1.66
CA THR A 681 -22.27 18.04 -2.08
C THR A 681 -21.32 16.90 -1.67
N ARG A 682 -20.00 17.00 -1.95
CA ARG A 682 -18.97 16.00 -1.57
C ARG A 682 -18.94 15.62 -0.10
N GLN A 683 -19.25 16.54 0.81
CA GLN A 683 -19.26 16.26 2.25
C GLN A 683 -20.54 15.58 2.72
N ALA A 684 -21.66 15.77 2.00
CA ALA A 684 -22.97 15.26 2.38
C ALA A 684 -23.20 13.80 1.94
N SER A 685 -22.59 13.35 0.84
CA SER A 685 -22.87 12.04 0.22
C SER A 685 -21.62 11.35 -0.36
N ARG A 686 -21.54 10.02 -0.27
CA ARG A 686 -20.69 9.22 -1.18
C ARG A 686 -21.33 9.30 -2.57
N HIS A 687 -20.74 10.05 -3.48
CA HIS A 687 -21.31 10.30 -4.81
C HIS A 687 -21.37 9.00 -5.59
N THR A 688 -22.56 8.68 -6.10
CA THR A 688 -22.80 7.55 -7.00
C THR A 688 -22.80 7.96 -8.46
N ASP A 689 -22.96 9.25 -8.76
CA ASP A 689 -23.06 9.79 -10.13
C ASP A 689 -22.13 10.98 -10.37
N ASP A 690 -21.96 11.33 -11.65
CA ASP A 690 -21.18 12.49 -12.08
C ASP A 690 -21.85 13.82 -11.71
N ILE A 691 -21.07 14.89 -11.67
CA ILE A 691 -21.58 16.25 -11.49
C ILE A 691 -21.05 17.13 -12.60
N ALA A 692 -21.95 17.72 -13.36
CA ALA A 692 -21.71 18.93 -14.15
C ALA A 692 -22.47 20.12 -13.55
N LEU A 693 -21.80 21.26 -13.47
CA LEU A 693 -22.37 22.52 -13.00
C LEU A 693 -21.88 23.66 -13.88
N LEU A 694 -22.80 24.44 -14.44
CA LEU A 694 -22.55 25.60 -15.27
C LEU A 694 -23.27 26.83 -14.69
N LEU A 695 -22.49 27.85 -14.35
CA LEU A 695 -22.96 29.12 -13.80
C LEU A 695 -22.82 30.24 -14.84
N LEU A 696 -23.90 30.98 -15.06
CA LEU A 696 -24.00 32.05 -16.06
C LEU A 696 -24.49 33.34 -15.41
N GLN A 697 -23.69 34.39 -15.44
CA GLN A 697 -24.03 35.69 -14.86
C GLN A 697 -23.87 36.79 -15.91
N PRO A 698 -24.96 37.43 -16.38
CA PRO A 698 -24.83 38.58 -17.26
C PRO A 698 -24.19 39.74 -16.51
N SER A 699 -23.19 40.35 -17.15
CA SER A 699 -22.49 41.53 -16.64
C SER A 699 -22.93 42.77 -17.44
N LEU A 700 -22.75 43.95 -16.84
CA LEU A 700 -22.94 45.20 -17.57
C LEU A 700 -21.85 45.30 -18.64
N ILE A 701 -22.24 45.41 -19.90
CA ILE A 701 -21.32 45.79 -20.96
C ILE A 701 -20.94 47.24 -20.68
N ALA A 702 -19.70 47.50 -20.28
CA ALA A 702 -19.17 48.86 -20.27
C ALA A 702 -19.14 49.34 -21.72
N GLU A 703 -19.91 50.38 -22.04
CA GLU A 703 -19.74 51.10 -23.31
C GLU A 703 -18.29 51.61 -23.34
N LEU A 704 -17.50 51.11 -24.30
CA LEU A 704 -16.12 51.51 -24.54
C LEU A 704 -16.04 52.88 -25.22
#